data_AF-A0A931QMB9-F1
#
_entry.id   AF-A0A931QMB9-F1
#
_cell.length_a   1.000
_cell.length_b   1.000
_cell.length_c   1.000
_cell.angle_alpha   90.00
_cell.angle_beta   90.00
_cell.angle_gamma   90.00
#
_symmetry.space_group_name_H-M   'P 1'
#
loop_
_entity.id
_entity.type
_entity.pdbx_description
1 polymer ?
#
loop_
_entity_poly.entity_id
_entity_poly.type
_entity_poly.pdbx_seq_one_letter_code
_entity_poly.pdbx_strand_id
1 'polypeptide(L)'
;MGYINEQQNTNNIPNNSNNLNTAKKSNLIKIVILAIIMVLFLSGAYLVAAFFINLWPFTIPNPADNFKKSLLNLSNIDSASYEVYFNLQPVEKNQNIKPLSEEIGEYISDKKPMYDRDADRFRDLRLMADKINKFYSVVKRYPKNLAEAGITLKDPNGSQYEYEGVAKSGGFEEDFFITIIFETDEAAKAIHSRNNNKSTDKIISFDKDTSTSYYYFSGEPPIPGIVSFLGTANKLAGYLPAGAKIDFKIFGEGKGQEKKLPNGKFGFDANVDFSDVTMKLQAELIKNGDDIYAKINNFPSIFSTFFGSSFDKIKGKWIKTNINDIADDFAGATIKSFSEESGAVNNQAIEQVKLFFRLAVDHNILKNFDIATLEKIDKNNVYKFEISLDKNKISSFYEDITRNFEEKFGDKSLIKFDASTAEYLRSPAFEKLFNYLNKNIKIYLFTDVKNSYPVKFEIISNIVSDTDANYLGGSSSENQFILTTGVNLKNINKQVLIDSPKDFLKFSEVQMMLSGMNESQYLFNNQTRKITFIRTAIKSYKDSTGKFPVSLEELKKTGKNKEQFMPNLPLDFYSVYDKQMFLYSLSLNGKDYSLKYEIKLPEYNKEYGPFMGTYGMIYYSKDRKSFGIKLNHINGLNTANSESISAESKALEKIDFDKDTISDGLEYYIGTDSKKYDTDKDGVSDGQELYNKSNPLGPGKFKDNGYSGSFLW
;
A
#
# COMPACT_ATOMS: atom_id res chain seq x y z
N MET A 1 -24.77 -58.90 -33.53
CA MET A 1 -24.69 -60.23 -32.89
C MET A 1 -23.59 -60.15 -31.84
N GLY A 2 -23.91 -60.30 -30.55
CA GLY A 2 -22.94 -60.49 -29.47
C GLY A 2 -22.60 -59.29 -28.57
N TYR A 3 -23.42 -59.09 -27.54
CA TYR A 3 -23.14 -58.54 -26.20
C TYR A 3 -21.78 -59.06 -25.61
N ILE A 4 -21.01 -58.45 -24.69
CA ILE A 4 -21.26 -57.78 -23.39
C ILE A 4 -20.00 -56.94 -23.01
N ASN A 5 -20.11 -55.65 -22.64
CA ASN A 5 -19.93 -55.13 -21.27
C ASN A 5 -19.95 -53.58 -21.24
N GLU A 6 -20.82 -53.05 -20.38
CA GLU A 6 -20.96 -51.64 -20.03
C GLU A 6 -19.86 -51.19 -19.04
N GLN A 7 -19.25 -50.03 -19.29
CA GLN A 7 -19.01 -49.00 -18.27
C GLN A 7 -18.99 -47.62 -18.96
N GLN A 8 -20.13 -46.92 -18.91
CA GLN A 8 -20.19 -45.47 -19.02
C GLN A 8 -20.25 -44.92 -17.59
N ASN A 9 -19.27 -44.12 -17.16
CA ASN A 9 -19.47 -42.72 -16.75
C ASN A 9 -18.14 -42.09 -16.25
N THR A 10 -17.71 -41.06 -16.99
CA THR A 10 -17.01 -39.85 -16.54
C THR A 10 -16.13 -39.89 -15.28
N ASN A 11 -14.85 -40.21 -15.47
CA ASN A 11 -13.76 -39.80 -14.57
C ASN A 11 -12.67 -39.08 -15.37
N ASN A 12 -12.92 -37.81 -15.71
CA ASN A 12 -11.85 -36.86 -16.00
C ASN A 12 -11.90 -35.83 -14.88
N ILE A 13 -11.00 -36.00 -13.92
CA ILE A 13 -10.68 -35.02 -12.88
C ILE A 13 -10.15 -33.77 -13.59
N PRO A 14 -10.89 -32.65 -13.60
CA PRO A 14 -10.28 -31.36 -13.87
C PRO A 14 -9.57 -30.99 -12.57
N ASN A 15 -8.24 -31.07 -12.57
CA ASN A 15 -7.44 -30.38 -11.56
C ASN A 15 -7.59 -28.87 -11.82
N ASN A 16 -8.71 -28.33 -11.36
CA ASN A 16 -9.06 -26.94 -11.40
C ASN A 16 -8.43 -26.28 -10.18
N SER A 17 -7.10 -26.07 -10.24
CA SER A 17 -6.39 -25.21 -9.29
C SER A 17 -6.55 -23.72 -9.59
N ASN A 18 -7.55 -23.34 -10.40
CA ASN A 18 -7.95 -21.96 -10.62
C ASN A 18 -9.42 -21.77 -10.22
N ASN A 19 -9.58 -20.94 -9.18
CA ASN A 19 -10.76 -20.20 -8.71
C ASN A 19 -11.16 -20.48 -7.26
N LEU A 20 -10.18 -20.53 -6.36
CA LEU A 20 -10.35 -20.09 -4.97
C LEU A 20 -9.83 -18.65 -4.86
N ASN A 21 -10.73 -17.68 -5.05
CA ASN A 21 -10.76 -16.34 -4.43
C ASN A 21 -11.52 -15.32 -5.29
N THR A 22 -12.75 -15.63 -5.66
CA THR A 22 -13.69 -14.60 -6.12
C THR A 22 -15.00 -14.76 -5.36
N ALA A 23 -15.31 -13.74 -4.56
CA ALA A 23 -16.55 -13.48 -3.83
C ALA A 23 -16.82 -14.26 -2.52
N LYS A 24 -16.10 -13.89 -1.45
CA LYS A 24 -16.67 -13.50 -0.13
C LYS A 24 -15.54 -13.07 0.83
N LYS A 25 -14.88 -11.96 0.50
CA LYS A 25 -13.92 -11.23 1.36
C LYS A 25 -14.07 -9.70 1.19
N SER A 26 -15.30 -9.24 0.96
CA SER A 26 -15.61 -7.85 0.57
C SER A 26 -15.54 -6.81 1.69
N ASN A 27 -15.11 -7.17 2.91
CA ASN A 27 -14.90 -6.21 4.00
C ASN A 27 -13.46 -6.08 4.50
N LEU A 28 -12.53 -6.97 4.10
CA LEU A 28 -11.09 -6.72 4.34
C LEU A 28 -10.58 -5.61 3.42
N ILE A 29 -11.15 -5.49 2.22
CA ILE A 29 -10.84 -4.43 1.25
C ILE A 29 -11.37 -3.07 1.74
N LYS A 30 -12.49 -3.02 2.46
CA LYS A 30 -12.98 -1.78 3.09
C LYS A 30 -12.15 -1.37 4.32
N ILE A 31 -11.61 -2.34 5.06
CA ILE A 31 -10.69 -2.09 6.20
C ILE A 31 -9.28 -1.71 5.72
N VAL A 32 -8.81 -2.24 4.59
CA VAL A 32 -7.57 -1.82 3.92
C VAL A 32 -7.76 -0.47 3.23
N ILE A 33 -8.93 -0.16 2.68
CA ILE A 33 -9.27 1.19 2.19
C ILE A 33 -9.46 2.18 3.34
N LEU A 34 -9.95 1.76 4.52
CA LEU A 34 -10.00 2.60 5.72
C LEU A 34 -8.60 2.78 6.34
N ALA A 35 -7.70 1.80 6.23
CA ALA A 35 -6.28 1.90 6.60
C ALA A 35 -5.49 2.79 5.63
N ILE A 36 -5.84 2.74 4.34
CA ILE A 36 -5.39 3.69 3.33
C ILE A 36 -5.93 5.08 3.71
N ILE A 37 -7.23 5.27 3.95
CA ILE A 37 -7.80 6.53 4.47
C ILE A 37 -7.15 6.96 5.80
N MET A 38 -6.73 6.04 6.66
CA MET A 38 -6.00 6.31 7.91
C MET A 38 -4.55 6.78 7.69
N VAL A 39 -3.86 6.29 6.66
CA VAL A 39 -2.54 6.81 6.23
C VAL A 39 -2.69 8.15 5.48
N LEU A 40 -3.81 8.33 4.78
CA LEU A 40 -4.25 9.59 4.16
C LEU A 40 -4.77 10.61 5.22
N PHE A 41 -5.00 10.17 6.46
CA PHE A 41 -5.37 10.95 7.64
C PHE A 41 -4.17 11.19 8.60
N LEU A 42 -3.19 10.27 8.65
CA LEU A 42 -1.91 10.43 9.36
C LEU A 42 -0.96 11.39 8.62
N SER A 43 -1.23 11.63 7.35
CA SER A 43 -0.59 12.65 6.55
C SER A 43 -1.66 13.62 6.08
N GLY A 44 -1.77 14.80 6.69
CA GLY A 44 -2.54 15.92 6.11
C GLY A 44 -2.18 16.18 4.64
N ALA A 45 -1.08 15.60 4.16
CA ALA A 45 -0.71 15.40 2.78
C ALA A 45 -1.84 14.93 1.86
N TYR A 46 -2.71 13.97 2.18
CA TYR A 46 -3.67 13.49 1.15
C TYR A 46 -5.00 14.21 1.15
N LEU A 47 -5.54 14.60 2.30
CA LEU A 47 -6.72 15.49 2.31
C LEU A 47 -6.37 16.94 1.92
N VAL A 48 -5.09 17.28 1.77
CA VAL A 48 -4.68 18.57 1.21
C VAL A 48 -4.06 18.41 -0.18
N ALA A 49 -3.31 17.34 -0.49
CA ALA A 49 -2.88 17.05 -1.86
C ALA A 49 -4.03 16.54 -2.74
N ALA A 50 -4.97 15.72 -2.27
CA ALA A 50 -6.19 15.42 -3.03
C ALA A 50 -7.15 16.63 -3.10
N PHE A 51 -7.03 17.58 -2.16
CA PHE A 51 -7.79 18.84 -2.15
C PHE A 51 -7.13 19.94 -3.00
N PHE A 52 -5.88 19.77 -3.46
CA PHE A 52 -5.19 20.73 -4.34
C PHE A 52 -4.71 20.16 -5.68
N ILE A 53 -4.54 18.84 -5.83
CA ILE A 53 -3.89 18.26 -7.02
C ILE A 53 -4.84 18.15 -8.22
N ASN A 54 -6.17 18.27 -8.10
CA ASN A 54 -7.05 18.22 -9.29
C ASN A 54 -8.34 19.05 -9.24
N LEU A 55 -8.47 19.98 -8.28
CA LEU A 55 -9.65 20.84 -8.12
C LEU A 55 -9.63 22.06 -9.07
N TRP A 56 -9.88 21.95 -10.38
CA TRP A 56 -10.38 23.09 -11.20
C TRP A 56 -10.93 22.75 -12.60
N PRO A 57 -11.90 23.53 -13.19
CA PRO A 57 -12.64 24.70 -12.67
C PRO A 57 -14.20 24.69 -12.79
N PHE A 58 -14.86 25.75 -12.27
CA PHE A 58 -16.21 26.37 -12.58
C PHE A 58 -17.19 26.65 -11.40
N THR A 59 -18.09 27.66 -11.61
CA THR A 59 -18.64 28.79 -10.77
C THR A 59 -20.14 28.75 -10.34
N ILE A 60 -20.59 29.64 -9.39
CA ILE A 60 -21.84 30.51 -9.38
C ILE A 60 -22.01 31.32 -8.05
N PRO A 61 -22.71 32.49 -8.04
CA PRO A 61 -22.61 33.56 -7.03
C PRO A 61 -23.80 33.74 -6.06
N ASN A 62 -23.50 34.44 -4.94
CA ASN A 62 -24.22 35.54 -4.24
C ASN A 62 -24.34 35.35 -2.69
N PRO A 63 -23.97 36.34 -1.83
CA PRO A 63 -23.46 36.09 -0.46
C PRO A 63 -24.32 36.61 0.72
N ALA A 64 -24.02 36.12 1.94
CA ALA A 64 -24.21 36.82 3.21
C ALA A 64 -23.23 36.31 4.29
N ASP A 65 -22.65 37.23 5.08
CA ASP A 65 -21.67 37.08 6.19
C ASP A 65 -20.24 36.60 5.81
N ASN A 66 -19.21 37.16 6.47
CA ASN A 66 -17.78 36.95 6.12
C ASN A 66 -17.35 35.48 6.25
N PHE A 67 -17.88 34.76 7.23
CA PHE A 67 -17.64 33.34 7.45
C PHE A 67 -18.22 32.46 6.33
N LYS A 68 -19.52 32.64 6.02
CA LYS A 68 -20.19 31.89 4.94
C LYS A 68 -19.61 32.25 3.58
N LYS A 69 -19.26 33.52 3.34
CA LYS A 69 -18.58 33.97 2.13
C LYS A 69 -17.21 33.30 1.95
N SER A 70 -16.46 33.07 3.03
CA SER A 70 -15.18 32.34 3.02
C SER A 70 -15.35 30.88 2.57
N LEU A 71 -16.33 30.18 3.15
CA LEU A 71 -16.65 28.81 2.76
C LEU A 71 -17.08 28.70 1.29
N LEU A 72 -17.84 29.67 0.79
CA LEU A 72 -18.23 29.73 -0.62
C LEU A 72 -17.04 30.08 -1.53
N ASN A 73 -16.15 30.96 -1.10
CA ASN A 73 -14.96 31.37 -1.84
C ASN A 73 -13.89 30.27 -1.97
N LEU A 74 -13.93 29.20 -1.16
CA LEU A 74 -13.11 28.01 -1.40
C LEU A 74 -13.24 27.51 -2.85
N SER A 75 -14.43 27.63 -3.43
CA SER A 75 -14.70 27.21 -4.80
C SER A 75 -14.17 28.16 -5.89
N ASN A 76 -13.75 29.38 -5.52
CA ASN A 76 -13.28 30.44 -6.43
C ASN A 76 -11.75 30.66 -6.41
N ILE A 77 -11.01 29.86 -5.64
CA ILE A 77 -9.55 29.81 -5.80
C ILE A 77 -9.31 29.31 -7.27
N ASP A 78 -8.22 29.64 -7.97
CA ASP A 78 -7.68 29.37 -9.34
C ASP A 78 -6.35 28.61 -9.38
N SER A 79 -5.56 28.94 -8.37
CA SER A 79 -4.19 28.55 -8.13
C SER A 79 -3.90 29.00 -6.71
N ALA A 80 -3.02 28.29 -6.02
CA ALA A 80 -2.50 28.74 -4.74
C ALA A 80 -1.14 28.11 -4.49
N SER A 81 -0.30 28.84 -3.76
CA SER A 81 0.77 28.21 -2.99
C SER A 81 0.13 27.66 -1.72
N TYR A 82 0.37 26.39 -1.41
CA TYR A 82 -0.19 25.74 -0.25
C TYR A 82 0.92 25.21 0.66
N GLU A 83 0.60 25.11 1.94
CA GLU A 83 1.45 24.55 2.95
C GLU A 83 0.59 23.78 3.94
N VAL A 84 0.71 22.47 3.89
CA VAL A 84 0.16 21.52 4.85
C VAL A 84 1.14 21.34 5.96
N TYR A 85 0.67 21.35 7.21
CA TYR A 85 1.52 21.05 8.34
C TYR A 85 0.83 20.14 9.35
N PHE A 86 1.67 19.39 10.05
CA PHE A 86 1.36 18.55 11.19
C PHE A 86 2.45 18.84 12.23
N ASN A 87 2.06 19.18 13.44
CA ASN A 87 2.94 19.51 14.54
C ASN A 87 2.41 18.82 15.79
N LEU A 88 3.19 17.90 16.35
CA LEU A 88 2.91 17.21 17.59
C LEU A 88 3.90 17.71 18.65
N GLN A 89 3.39 18.20 19.77
CA GLN A 89 4.20 18.69 20.88
C GLN A 89 3.74 18.04 22.19
N PRO A 90 4.65 17.64 23.08
CA PRO A 90 4.30 17.12 24.39
C PRO A 90 3.80 18.26 25.27
N VAL A 91 2.86 17.97 26.16
CA VAL A 91 2.36 18.91 27.16
C VAL A 91 2.26 18.26 28.53
N GLU A 92 2.27 19.08 29.57
CA GLU A 92 1.98 18.61 30.92
C GLU A 92 0.57 18.01 30.98
N LYS A 93 0.45 16.87 31.65
CA LYS A 93 -0.81 16.13 31.76
C LYS A 93 -1.86 16.97 32.49
N ASN A 94 -2.99 17.21 31.81
CA ASN A 94 -4.17 17.78 32.41
C ASN A 94 -5.08 16.66 32.91
N GLN A 95 -5.18 16.49 34.23
CA GLN A 95 -6.00 15.45 34.87
C GLN A 95 -7.49 15.51 34.51
N ASN A 96 -7.98 16.66 34.00
CA ASN A 96 -9.37 16.81 33.56
C ASN A 96 -9.63 16.30 32.13
N ILE A 97 -8.60 15.86 31.41
CA ILE A 97 -8.72 15.31 30.05
C ILE A 97 -8.44 13.81 30.12
N LYS A 98 -9.47 13.02 29.87
CA LYS A 98 -9.41 11.56 29.86
C LYS A 98 -9.12 11.03 28.45
N PRO A 99 -8.53 9.83 28.31
CA PRO A 99 -8.45 9.15 27.03
C PRO A 99 -9.83 8.90 26.43
N LEU A 100 -9.91 8.84 25.10
CA LEU A 100 -11.17 8.56 24.39
C LEU A 100 -11.77 7.23 24.86
N SER A 101 -10.94 6.21 25.07
CA SER A 101 -11.40 4.88 25.49
C SER A 101 -12.20 4.89 26.80
N GLU A 102 -11.86 5.77 27.76
CA GLU A 102 -12.61 5.91 29.02
C GLU A 102 -13.97 6.59 28.83
N GLU A 103 -14.08 7.54 27.90
CA GLU A 103 -15.28 8.38 27.71
C GLU A 103 -16.37 7.69 26.89
N ILE A 104 -15.99 6.79 25.98
CA ILE A 104 -16.93 6.02 25.15
C ILE A 104 -16.90 4.51 25.45
N GLY A 105 -16.10 4.07 26.41
CA GLY A 105 -15.91 2.67 26.78
C GLY A 105 -17.19 1.97 27.22
N GLU A 106 -18.07 2.66 27.95
CA GLU A 106 -19.37 2.12 28.37
C GLU A 106 -20.24 1.69 27.17
N TYR A 107 -20.26 2.46 26.06
CA TYR A 107 -21.04 2.09 24.88
C TYR A 107 -20.54 0.80 24.21
N ILE A 108 -19.22 0.63 24.13
CA ILE A 108 -18.60 -0.57 23.56
C ILE A 108 -18.84 -1.75 24.51
N SER A 109 -18.63 -1.54 25.81
CA SER A 109 -18.81 -2.54 26.87
C SER A 109 -20.25 -3.04 26.96
N ASP A 110 -21.26 -2.18 26.84
CA ASP A 110 -22.67 -2.57 26.98
C ASP A 110 -23.14 -3.48 25.83
N LYS A 111 -22.63 -3.24 24.61
CA LYS A 111 -22.95 -4.07 23.44
C LYS A 111 -22.05 -5.30 23.32
N LYS A 112 -20.84 -5.30 23.87
CA LYS A 112 -19.87 -6.40 23.73
C LYS A 112 -20.48 -7.79 24.01
N PRO A 113 -21.26 -8.00 25.08
CA PRO A 113 -21.83 -9.31 25.39
C PRO A 113 -22.78 -9.85 24.31
N MET A 114 -23.61 -9.00 23.68
CA MET A 114 -24.52 -9.46 22.61
C MET A 114 -23.75 -9.82 21.33
N TYR A 115 -22.69 -9.08 20.99
CA TYR A 115 -21.85 -9.39 19.82
C TYR A 115 -21.02 -10.65 20.04
N ASP A 116 -20.49 -10.85 21.25
CA ASP A 116 -19.77 -12.09 21.59
C ASP A 116 -20.68 -13.31 21.51
N ARG A 117 -21.91 -13.20 22.04
CA ARG A 117 -22.92 -14.27 21.91
C ARG A 117 -23.28 -14.55 20.45
N ASP A 118 -23.48 -13.52 19.63
CA ASP A 118 -23.74 -13.76 18.20
C ASP A 118 -22.52 -14.34 17.47
N ALA A 119 -21.30 -13.93 17.79
CA ALA A 119 -20.08 -14.53 17.23
C ALA A 119 -19.96 -16.02 17.61
N ASP A 120 -20.31 -16.37 18.84
CA ASP A 120 -20.40 -17.75 19.29
C ASP A 120 -21.50 -18.52 18.54
N ARG A 121 -22.68 -17.94 18.30
CA ARG A 121 -23.74 -18.55 17.47
C ARG A 121 -23.27 -18.85 16.05
N PHE A 122 -22.50 -17.95 15.44
CA PHE A 122 -21.90 -18.17 14.11
C PHE A 122 -20.89 -19.34 14.13
N ARG A 123 -20.04 -19.41 15.16
CA ARG A 123 -19.11 -20.53 15.35
C ARG A 123 -19.86 -21.85 15.54
N ASP A 124 -20.84 -21.86 16.42
CA ASP A 124 -21.61 -23.04 16.78
C ASP A 124 -22.41 -23.57 15.58
N LEU A 125 -23.05 -22.69 14.79
CA LEU A 125 -23.72 -23.06 13.55
C LEU A 125 -22.81 -23.84 12.60
N ARG A 126 -21.56 -23.37 12.42
CA ARG A 126 -20.58 -24.05 11.57
C ARG A 126 -20.26 -25.44 12.11
N LEU A 127 -20.00 -25.55 13.41
CA LEU A 127 -19.71 -26.83 14.06
C LEU A 127 -20.89 -27.81 13.99
N MET A 128 -22.12 -27.31 14.14
CA MET A 128 -23.34 -28.11 14.01
C MET A 128 -23.52 -28.62 12.58
N ALA A 129 -23.39 -27.73 11.58
CA ALA A 129 -23.51 -28.10 10.18
C ALA A 129 -22.44 -29.13 9.76
N ASP A 130 -21.17 -28.95 10.18
CA ASP A 130 -20.10 -29.90 9.89
C ASP A 130 -20.39 -31.29 10.49
N LYS A 131 -20.91 -31.34 11.72
CA LYS A 131 -21.30 -32.60 12.39
C LYS A 131 -22.51 -33.27 11.75
N ILE A 132 -23.54 -32.50 11.37
CA ILE A 132 -24.74 -33.02 10.68
C ILE A 132 -24.34 -33.59 9.31
N ASN A 133 -23.51 -32.88 8.54
CA ASN A 133 -23.02 -33.35 7.26
C ASN A 133 -22.18 -34.64 7.40
N LYS A 134 -21.34 -34.72 8.44
CA LYS A 134 -20.60 -35.94 8.76
C LYS A 134 -21.53 -37.09 9.13
N PHE A 135 -22.56 -36.85 9.95
CA PHE A 135 -23.57 -37.84 10.29
C PHE A 135 -24.28 -38.36 9.03
N TYR A 136 -24.76 -37.46 8.18
CA TYR A 136 -25.41 -37.79 6.91
C TYR A 136 -24.50 -38.62 6.00
N SER A 137 -23.20 -38.31 5.93
CA SER A 137 -22.25 -39.05 5.09
C SER A 137 -22.19 -40.55 5.43
N VAL A 138 -22.44 -40.91 6.70
CA VAL A 138 -22.41 -42.28 7.23
C VAL A 138 -23.79 -42.92 7.24
N VAL A 139 -24.80 -42.22 7.78
CA VAL A 139 -26.14 -42.77 8.06
C VAL A 139 -27.09 -42.62 6.87
N LYS A 140 -26.75 -41.75 5.89
CA LYS A 140 -27.52 -41.46 4.67
C LYS A 140 -28.93 -40.91 4.93
N ARG A 141 -29.13 -40.31 6.11
CA ARG A 141 -30.28 -39.46 6.47
C ARG A 141 -29.84 -38.40 7.46
N TYR A 142 -30.64 -37.35 7.63
CA TYR A 142 -30.40 -36.37 8.67
C TYR A 142 -30.77 -36.92 10.06
N PRO A 143 -30.17 -36.37 11.14
CA PRO A 143 -30.44 -36.82 12.50
C PRO A 143 -31.81 -36.33 12.98
N LYS A 144 -32.52 -37.11 13.79
CA LYS A 144 -33.83 -36.74 14.36
C LYS A 144 -33.75 -35.56 15.32
N ASN A 145 -32.59 -35.38 15.92
CA ASN A 145 -32.25 -34.30 16.83
C ASN A 145 -30.73 -34.13 16.86
N LEU A 146 -30.26 -32.98 17.37
CA LEU A 146 -28.83 -32.66 17.45
C LEU A 146 -28.01 -33.71 18.23
N ALA A 147 -28.59 -34.31 19.28
CA ALA A 147 -27.89 -35.31 20.11
C ALA A 147 -27.54 -36.58 19.33
N GLU A 148 -28.38 -36.99 18.36
CA GLU A 148 -28.10 -38.15 17.49
C GLU A 148 -26.84 -37.95 16.64
N ALA A 149 -26.52 -36.71 16.26
CA ALA A 149 -25.28 -36.35 15.58
C ALA A 149 -24.10 -36.04 16.53
N GLY A 150 -24.25 -36.32 17.83
CA GLY A 150 -23.20 -36.04 18.84
C GLY A 150 -22.97 -34.53 19.06
N ILE A 151 -24.00 -33.72 18.87
CA ILE A 151 -23.98 -32.28 19.12
C ILE A 151 -24.56 -32.01 20.51
N THR A 152 -23.75 -31.43 21.39
CA THR A 152 -24.10 -31.03 22.76
C THR A 152 -24.00 -29.52 22.98
N LEU A 153 -23.82 -28.75 21.90
CA LEU A 153 -23.73 -27.29 21.93
C LEU A 153 -25.06 -26.71 22.37
N LYS A 154 -24.99 -25.61 23.14
CA LYS A 154 -26.14 -24.83 23.58
C LYS A 154 -26.00 -23.42 23.04
N ASP A 155 -27.13 -22.74 22.84
CA ASP A 155 -27.11 -21.31 22.55
C ASP A 155 -26.35 -20.59 23.68
N PRO A 156 -25.56 -19.54 23.39
CA PRO A 156 -24.84 -18.76 24.39
C PRO A 156 -25.74 -18.15 25.50
N ASN A 157 -27.05 -18.07 25.30
CA ASN A 157 -28.03 -17.72 26.34
C ASN A 157 -28.39 -18.88 27.30
N GLY A 158 -27.85 -20.08 27.08
CA GLY A 158 -28.06 -21.28 27.89
C GLY A 158 -29.14 -22.24 27.37
N SER A 159 -29.92 -21.85 26.36
CA SER A 159 -31.00 -22.66 25.77
C SER A 159 -30.46 -23.71 24.78
N GLN A 160 -31.27 -24.70 24.42
CA GLN A 160 -30.91 -25.62 23.33
C GLN A 160 -31.14 -24.93 21.98
N TYR A 161 -30.28 -25.23 20.99
CA TYR A 161 -30.54 -24.81 19.62
C TYR A 161 -31.81 -25.51 19.09
N GLU A 162 -32.67 -24.74 18.44
CA GLU A 162 -33.87 -25.26 17.79
C GLU A 162 -33.48 -26.06 16.54
N TYR A 163 -33.96 -27.31 16.47
CA TYR A 163 -33.68 -28.23 15.37
C TYR A 163 -34.95 -28.99 14.99
N GLU A 164 -35.26 -29.04 13.70
CA GLU A 164 -36.36 -29.80 13.14
C GLU A 164 -35.87 -30.67 11.97
N GLY A 165 -36.05 -31.98 12.06
CA GLY A 165 -35.84 -32.92 10.94
C GLY A 165 -37.12 -33.02 10.09
N VAL A 166 -37.00 -32.94 8.77
CA VAL A 166 -38.16 -33.01 7.86
C VAL A 166 -38.20 -34.34 7.13
N ALA A 167 -39.25 -35.13 7.40
CA ALA A 167 -39.51 -36.37 6.70
C ALA A 167 -40.28 -36.14 5.39
N LYS A 168 -39.87 -36.82 4.30
CA LYS A 168 -40.72 -36.99 3.10
C LYS A 168 -41.25 -38.43 3.02
N SER A 169 -42.38 -38.60 2.32
CA SER A 169 -43.12 -39.87 2.18
C SER A 169 -42.20 -41.07 2.04
N GLY A 170 -42.14 -41.89 3.09
CA GLY A 170 -41.18 -42.99 3.23
C GLY A 170 -40.56 -43.09 4.63
N GLY A 171 -40.71 -42.07 5.48
CA GLY A 171 -40.31 -42.11 6.90
C GLY A 171 -38.84 -41.77 7.18
N PHE A 172 -38.09 -41.34 6.18
CA PHE A 172 -36.70 -40.87 6.32
C PHE A 172 -36.65 -39.33 6.26
N GLU A 173 -35.81 -38.74 7.12
CA GLU A 173 -35.55 -37.30 7.14
C GLU A 173 -34.58 -36.92 6.00
N GLU A 174 -35.11 -36.24 4.99
CA GLU A 174 -34.38 -35.78 3.80
C GLU A 174 -33.96 -34.31 3.88
N ASP A 175 -34.43 -33.59 4.90
CA ASP A 175 -34.03 -32.20 5.17
C ASP A 175 -33.95 -31.92 6.67
N PHE A 176 -33.37 -30.78 7.04
CA PHE A 176 -33.35 -30.29 8.41
C PHE A 176 -33.44 -28.76 8.45
N PHE A 177 -33.89 -28.23 9.58
CA PHE A 177 -33.81 -26.81 9.88
C PHE A 177 -33.13 -26.60 11.23
N ILE A 178 -32.10 -25.76 11.27
CA ILE A 178 -31.57 -25.17 12.51
C ILE A 178 -32.08 -23.74 12.57
N THR A 179 -32.78 -23.35 13.64
CA THR A 179 -33.22 -21.97 13.84
C THR A 179 -32.31 -21.27 14.84
N ILE A 180 -31.76 -20.12 14.45
CA ILE A 180 -30.96 -19.25 15.30
C ILE A 180 -31.67 -17.91 15.45
N ILE A 181 -31.73 -17.43 16.69
CA ILE A 181 -32.23 -16.10 17.04
C ILE A 181 -31.02 -15.23 17.36
N PHE A 182 -30.68 -14.32 16.45
CA PHE A 182 -29.58 -13.38 16.65
C PHE A 182 -30.05 -12.22 17.54
N GLU A 183 -29.13 -11.68 18.35
CA GLU A 183 -29.43 -10.52 19.20
C GLU A 183 -29.19 -9.20 18.45
N THR A 184 -28.23 -9.19 17.52
CA THR A 184 -27.81 -8.01 16.76
C THR A 184 -28.34 -8.00 15.32
N ASP A 185 -28.70 -6.81 14.83
CA ASP A 185 -29.16 -6.61 13.45
C ASP A 185 -28.03 -6.85 12.44
N GLU A 186 -26.77 -6.61 12.81
CA GLU A 186 -25.60 -6.89 11.99
C GLU A 186 -25.40 -8.38 11.78
N ALA A 187 -25.59 -9.20 12.81
CA ALA A 187 -25.51 -10.66 12.71
C ALA A 187 -26.58 -11.18 11.74
N ALA A 188 -27.81 -10.68 11.86
CA ALA A 188 -28.89 -11.04 10.94
C ALA A 188 -28.58 -10.62 9.49
N LYS A 189 -28.11 -9.38 9.27
CA LYS A 189 -27.72 -8.87 7.93
C LYS A 189 -26.53 -9.63 7.30
N ALA A 190 -25.57 -10.04 8.12
CA ALA A 190 -24.39 -10.79 7.65
C ALA A 190 -24.78 -12.12 6.96
N ILE A 191 -25.92 -12.71 7.36
CA ILE A 191 -26.47 -13.90 6.71
C ILE A 191 -27.32 -13.55 5.48
N HIS A 192 -28.19 -12.53 5.55
CA HIS A 192 -29.05 -12.11 4.44
C HIS A 192 -28.27 -11.74 3.17
N SER A 193 -27.09 -11.13 3.31
CA SER A 193 -26.20 -10.82 2.17
C SER A 193 -25.66 -12.05 1.42
N ARG A 194 -25.93 -13.26 1.92
CA ARG A 194 -25.28 -14.49 1.46
C ARG A 194 -26.19 -15.53 0.82
N ASN A 195 -27.51 -15.57 1.10
CA ASN A 195 -28.49 -16.58 0.60
C ASN A 195 -29.94 -16.03 0.49
N ASN A 196 -30.79 -16.71 -0.30
CA ASN A 196 -32.26 -16.52 -0.41
C ASN A 196 -33.04 -17.26 0.71
N ASN A 197 -32.78 -16.98 1.99
CA ASN A 197 -33.49 -17.66 3.10
C ASN A 197 -34.82 -16.95 3.43
N LYS A 198 -35.83 -17.70 3.90
CA LYS A 198 -37.05 -17.15 4.52
C LYS A 198 -36.72 -16.66 5.94
N SER A 199 -36.94 -15.40 6.25
CA SER A 199 -36.62 -14.83 7.58
C SER A 199 -37.43 -13.58 7.88
N THR A 200 -37.75 -13.38 9.17
CA THR A 200 -38.08 -12.09 9.80
C THR A 200 -36.85 -11.58 10.56
N ASP A 201 -36.76 -10.26 10.78
CA ASP A 201 -35.56 -9.44 11.06
C ASP A 201 -34.40 -10.03 11.91
N LYS A 202 -34.61 -11.01 12.81
CA LYS A 202 -33.55 -11.64 13.63
C LYS A 202 -33.60 -13.17 13.77
N ILE A 203 -34.61 -13.83 13.18
CA ILE A 203 -34.78 -15.29 13.27
C ILE A 203 -34.40 -15.88 11.92
N ILE A 204 -33.35 -16.70 11.90
CA ILE A 204 -32.81 -17.27 10.67
C ILE A 204 -32.79 -18.80 10.78
N SER A 205 -33.44 -19.45 9.81
CA SER A 205 -33.40 -20.90 9.65
C SER A 205 -32.37 -21.30 8.60
N PHE A 206 -31.60 -22.34 8.91
CA PHE A 206 -30.54 -22.91 8.09
C PHE A 206 -30.91 -24.34 7.71
N ASP A 207 -30.78 -24.69 6.44
CA ASP A 207 -31.11 -26.00 5.88
C ASP A 207 -29.89 -26.69 5.25
N LYS A 208 -30.11 -27.85 4.64
CA LYS A 208 -29.06 -28.61 3.94
C LYS A 208 -28.40 -27.86 2.78
N ASP A 209 -29.08 -26.89 2.18
CA ASP A 209 -28.59 -26.14 1.02
C ASP A 209 -27.83 -24.87 1.47
N THR A 210 -27.85 -24.57 2.78
CA THR A 210 -27.19 -23.41 3.36
C THR A 210 -25.69 -23.65 3.55
N SER A 211 -24.85 -22.97 2.74
CA SER A 211 -23.39 -23.04 2.85
C SER A 211 -22.84 -22.36 4.11
N THR A 212 -22.34 -23.14 5.07
CA THR A 212 -21.81 -22.64 6.36
C THR A 212 -20.29 -22.44 6.43
N SER A 213 -19.56 -22.87 5.40
CA SER A 213 -18.08 -22.98 5.41
C SER A 213 -17.33 -21.65 5.54
N TYR A 214 -18.02 -20.52 5.36
CA TYR A 214 -17.42 -19.18 5.34
C TYR A 214 -18.13 -18.17 6.25
N TYR A 215 -19.06 -18.59 7.12
CA TYR A 215 -19.71 -17.67 8.05
C TYR A 215 -18.75 -17.27 9.17
N TYR A 216 -18.45 -15.98 9.23
CA TYR A 216 -17.68 -15.34 10.30
C TYR A 216 -18.43 -14.08 10.70
N PHE A 217 -18.58 -13.89 12.01
CA PHE A 217 -19.10 -12.68 12.60
C PHE A 217 -18.11 -12.19 13.66
N SER A 218 -17.87 -10.88 13.67
CA SER A 218 -16.96 -10.26 14.64
C SER A 218 -17.68 -10.09 15.96
N GLY A 219 -17.06 -10.54 17.07
CA GLY A 219 -17.54 -10.24 18.42
C GLY A 219 -17.32 -8.78 18.85
N GLU A 220 -16.66 -7.97 18.01
CA GLU A 220 -16.52 -6.53 18.23
C GLU A 220 -17.74 -5.77 17.68
N PRO A 221 -18.44 -4.97 18.51
CA PRO A 221 -19.50 -4.08 18.05
C PRO A 221 -19.00 -3.15 16.94
N PRO A 222 -19.85 -2.73 15.99
CA PRO A 222 -19.47 -1.75 14.98
C PRO A 222 -19.14 -0.43 15.66
N ILE A 223 -17.86 -0.11 15.69
CA ILE A 223 -17.33 1.16 16.15
C ILE A 223 -17.41 2.14 14.97
N PRO A 224 -18.03 3.33 15.12
CA PRO A 224 -18.04 4.35 14.07
C PRO A 224 -16.63 4.65 13.59
N GLY A 225 -16.43 4.85 12.28
CA GLY A 225 -15.10 5.03 11.70
C GLY A 225 -14.27 6.14 12.36
N ILE A 226 -14.90 7.24 12.78
CA ILE A 226 -14.24 8.35 13.49
C ILE A 226 -13.70 7.93 14.87
N VAL A 227 -14.41 7.04 15.57
CA VAL A 227 -13.97 6.51 16.86
C VAL A 227 -12.79 5.58 16.68
N SER A 228 -12.84 4.69 15.68
CA SER A 228 -11.72 3.80 15.34
C SER A 228 -10.47 4.59 14.95
N PHE A 229 -10.64 5.66 14.18
CA PHE A 229 -9.55 6.54 13.78
C PHE A 229 -8.88 7.21 14.99
N LEU A 230 -9.68 7.87 15.83
CA LEU A 230 -9.17 8.59 17.01
C LEU A 230 -8.59 7.64 18.07
N GLY A 231 -9.22 6.48 18.27
CA GLY A 231 -8.66 5.42 19.13
C GLY A 231 -7.32 4.91 18.60
N THR A 232 -7.15 4.81 17.28
CA THR A 232 -5.85 4.46 16.68
C THR A 232 -4.81 5.55 16.94
N ALA A 233 -5.17 6.83 16.76
CA ALA A 233 -4.27 7.95 17.03
C ALA A 233 -3.85 8.02 18.51
N ASN A 234 -4.78 7.82 19.45
CA ASN A 234 -4.49 7.77 20.89
C ASN A 234 -3.58 6.60 21.25
N LYS A 235 -3.79 5.42 20.66
CA LYS A 235 -2.90 4.26 20.84
C LYS A 235 -1.49 4.54 20.29
N LEU A 236 -1.40 5.17 19.11
CA LEU A 236 -0.11 5.54 18.53
C LEU A 236 0.66 6.53 19.41
N ALA A 237 -0.04 7.48 20.04
CA ALA A 237 0.55 8.41 21.00
C ALA A 237 1.15 7.68 22.22
N GLY A 238 0.56 6.56 22.64
CA GLY A 238 1.11 5.71 23.69
C GLY A 238 2.45 5.05 23.35
N TYR A 239 2.80 4.93 22.06
CA TYR A 239 4.12 4.42 21.63
C TYR A 239 5.20 5.50 21.55
N LEU A 240 4.83 6.78 21.67
CA LEU A 240 5.78 7.88 21.60
C LEU A 240 6.42 8.14 22.97
N PRO A 241 7.72 8.47 23.04
CA PRO A 241 8.34 8.97 24.26
C PRO A 241 7.65 10.23 24.79
N ALA A 242 7.67 10.45 26.11
CA ALA A 242 7.00 11.61 26.74
C ALA A 242 7.47 12.98 26.22
N GLY A 243 8.73 13.07 25.77
CA GLY A 243 9.31 14.29 25.18
C GLY A 243 9.18 14.41 23.66
N ALA A 244 8.46 13.49 23.00
CA ALA A 244 8.43 13.40 21.55
C ALA A 244 7.84 14.66 20.89
N LYS A 245 8.59 15.24 19.95
CA LYS A 245 8.17 16.33 19.07
C LYS A 245 8.24 15.89 17.63
N ILE A 246 7.18 16.13 16.88
CA ILE A 246 7.12 15.76 15.46
C ILE A 246 6.59 16.95 14.68
N ASP A 247 7.40 17.47 13.78
CA ASP A 247 7.07 18.53 12.86
C ASP A 247 7.13 18.00 11.44
N PHE A 248 6.04 18.15 10.70
CA PHE A 248 5.92 17.68 9.34
C PHE A 248 5.23 18.74 8.50
N LYS A 249 5.73 18.95 7.29
CA LYS A 249 5.28 19.99 6.41
C LYS A 249 5.40 19.55 4.96
N ILE A 250 4.32 19.74 4.22
CA ILE A 250 4.32 19.62 2.76
C ILE A 250 3.90 20.96 2.20
N PHE A 251 4.61 21.44 1.19
CA PHE A 251 4.29 22.70 0.54
C PHE A 251 4.37 22.54 -0.97
N GLY A 252 3.68 23.41 -1.69
CA GLY A 252 3.73 23.38 -3.13
C GLY A 252 3.02 24.55 -3.79
N GLU A 253 3.16 24.60 -5.11
CA GLU A 253 2.53 25.58 -5.98
C GLU A 253 2.16 24.88 -7.30
N GLY A 254 0.90 25.02 -7.72
CA GLY A 254 0.39 24.33 -8.91
C GLY A 254 -0.89 24.94 -9.46
N LYS A 255 -1.25 24.53 -10.68
CA LYS A 255 -2.46 24.95 -11.42
C LYS A 255 -3.35 23.74 -11.69
N GLY A 256 -4.62 23.80 -11.31
CA GLY A 256 -5.52 22.64 -11.23
C GLY A 256 -6.21 22.19 -12.53
N GLN A 257 -5.62 22.33 -13.71
CA GLN A 257 -6.31 22.06 -15.00
C GLN A 257 -5.66 21.03 -15.94
N GLU A 258 -4.83 20.11 -15.43
CA GLU A 258 -4.22 19.09 -16.29
C GLU A 258 -4.83 17.71 -16.04
N LYS A 259 -5.27 17.02 -17.11
CA LYS A 259 -5.75 15.62 -17.05
C LYS A 259 -4.66 14.60 -16.67
N LYS A 260 -3.43 15.07 -16.43
CA LYS A 260 -2.22 14.34 -16.03
C LYS A 260 -1.66 15.00 -14.76
N LEU A 261 -0.72 14.36 -14.08
CA LEU A 261 0.03 14.98 -12.96
C LEU A 261 0.44 16.42 -13.32
N PRO A 262 -0.14 17.44 -12.63
CA PRO A 262 0.02 18.82 -13.04
C PRO A 262 1.47 19.24 -12.89
N ASN A 263 1.93 20.13 -13.77
CA ASN A 263 3.17 20.85 -13.53
C ASN A 263 3.07 21.56 -12.17
N GLY A 264 4.10 21.40 -11.34
CA GLY A 264 4.11 22.01 -10.02
C GLY A 264 5.47 21.96 -9.35
N LYS A 265 5.61 22.79 -8.32
CA LYS A 265 6.71 22.69 -7.34
C LYS A 265 6.13 22.11 -6.06
N PHE A 266 6.85 21.20 -5.45
CA PHE A 266 6.47 20.48 -4.24
C PHE A 266 7.66 20.42 -3.31
N GLY A 267 7.41 20.39 -2.02
CA GLY A 267 8.43 20.25 -1.02
C GLY A 267 7.90 19.57 0.21
N PHE A 268 8.85 19.02 0.94
CA PHE A 268 8.64 18.21 2.12
C PHE A 268 9.68 18.57 3.16
N ASP A 269 9.25 18.74 4.40
CA ASP A 269 10.10 18.95 5.55
C ASP A 269 9.55 18.13 6.72
N ALA A 270 10.39 17.29 7.32
CA ALA A 270 10.05 16.54 8.52
C ALA A 270 11.19 16.64 9.53
N ASN A 271 10.85 17.03 10.76
CA ASN A 271 11.74 17.05 11.90
C ASN A 271 11.11 16.21 13.01
N VAL A 272 11.82 15.17 13.44
CA VAL A 272 11.40 14.27 14.51
C VAL A 272 12.43 14.37 15.62
N ASP A 273 11.99 14.63 16.83
CA ASP A 273 12.81 14.71 18.02
C ASP A 273 12.21 13.82 19.11
N PHE A 274 12.90 12.74 19.42
CA PHE A 274 12.55 11.78 20.47
C PHE A 274 13.47 11.90 21.69
N SER A 275 13.93 13.13 21.98
CA SER A 275 14.90 13.47 23.03
C SER A 275 16.32 13.00 22.73
N ASP A 276 16.55 11.69 22.67
CA ASP A 276 17.88 11.11 22.45
C ASP A 276 18.21 10.94 20.96
N VAL A 277 17.18 10.99 20.11
CA VAL A 277 17.30 10.80 18.66
C VAL A 277 16.57 11.92 17.94
N THR A 278 17.30 12.69 17.15
CA THR A 278 16.73 13.71 16.25
C THR A 278 16.97 13.32 14.79
N MET A 279 15.91 13.39 13.98
CA MET A 279 15.96 13.14 12.54
C MET A 279 15.38 14.33 11.78
N LYS A 280 16.03 14.69 10.68
CA LYS A 280 15.59 15.77 9.80
C LYS A 280 15.64 15.34 8.35
N LEU A 281 14.54 15.51 7.64
CA LEU A 281 14.39 15.18 6.22
C LEU A 281 13.82 16.40 5.51
N GLN A 282 14.49 16.85 4.46
CA GLN A 282 14.02 17.95 3.64
C GLN A 282 14.26 17.66 2.17
N ALA A 283 13.21 17.73 1.36
CA ALA A 283 13.26 17.46 -0.06
C ALA A 283 12.37 18.43 -0.84
N GLU A 284 12.75 18.68 -2.10
CA GLU A 284 12.01 19.49 -3.05
C GLU A 284 11.84 18.70 -4.36
N LEU A 285 10.73 18.93 -5.05
CA LEU A 285 10.41 18.31 -6.33
C LEU A 285 9.80 19.36 -7.28
N ILE A 286 10.21 19.34 -8.54
CA ILE A 286 9.62 20.15 -9.62
C ILE A 286 9.20 19.18 -10.72
N LYS A 287 7.93 19.24 -11.10
CA LYS A 287 7.43 18.56 -12.29
C LYS A 287 7.16 19.58 -13.38
N ASN A 288 7.77 19.39 -14.55
CA ASN A 288 7.56 20.23 -15.72
C ASN A 288 7.53 19.37 -17.00
N GLY A 289 6.34 19.18 -17.57
CA GLY A 289 6.12 18.22 -18.64
C GLY A 289 6.37 16.79 -18.15
N ASP A 290 7.18 16.04 -18.89
CA ASP A 290 7.60 14.67 -18.54
C ASP A 290 8.83 14.64 -17.61
N ASP A 291 9.52 15.78 -17.46
CA ASP A 291 10.68 15.90 -16.59
C ASP A 291 10.25 16.08 -15.11
N ILE A 292 10.98 15.38 -14.24
CA ILE A 292 10.90 15.49 -12.79
C ILE A 292 12.29 15.88 -12.28
N TYR A 293 12.36 16.94 -11.50
CA TYR A 293 13.57 17.38 -10.82
C TYR A 293 13.38 17.18 -9.32
N ALA A 294 14.23 16.40 -8.67
CA ALA A 294 14.18 16.18 -7.23
C ALA A 294 15.47 16.70 -6.57
N LYS A 295 15.37 17.26 -5.38
CA LYS A 295 16.51 17.74 -4.61
C LYS A 295 16.33 17.35 -3.16
N ILE A 296 17.35 16.69 -2.59
CA ILE A 296 17.35 16.31 -1.18
C ILE A 296 18.29 17.27 -0.47
N ASN A 297 17.76 18.18 0.35
CA ASN A 297 18.56 19.15 1.09
C ASN A 297 19.09 18.56 2.39
N ASN A 298 18.28 17.74 3.06
CA ASN A 298 18.66 17.06 4.29
C ASN A 298 18.14 15.63 4.31
N PHE A 299 18.97 14.71 4.77
CA PHE A 299 18.62 13.30 4.91
C PHE A 299 19.37 12.72 6.12
N PRO A 300 18.67 12.04 7.05
CA PRO A 300 19.31 11.54 8.27
C PRO A 300 20.43 10.55 7.96
N SER A 301 21.63 10.78 8.52
CA SER A 301 22.79 9.92 8.31
C SER A 301 22.61 8.51 8.87
N ILE A 302 21.74 8.31 9.86
CA ILE A 302 21.44 6.98 10.40
C ILE A 302 21.03 5.98 9.30
N PHE A 303 20.41 6.47 8.23
CA PHE A 303 19.99 5.66 7.10
C PHE A 303 21.13 5.28 6.15
N SER A 304 22.30 5.92 6.18
CA SER A 304 23.41 5.54 5.29
C SER A 304 23.94 4.14 5.59
N THR A 305 23.92 3.72 6.86
CA THR A 305 24.27 2.34 7.26
C THR A 305 23.24 1.33 6.75
N PHE A 306 21.95 1.68 6.81
CA PHE A 306 20.87 0.82 6.31
C PHE A 306 20.88 0.69 4.78
N PHE A 307 21.18 1.78 4.06
CA PHE A 307 21.19 1.80 2.60
C PHE A 307 22.57 1.53 1.99
N GLY A 308 23.59 1.25 2.80
CA GLY A 308 24.96 0.96 2.35
C GLY A 308 25.61 2.08 1.52
N SER A 309 25.05 3.29 1.52
CA SER A 309 25.47 4.40 0.66
C SER A 309 25.24 5.73 1.35
N SER A 310 26.22 6.65 1.20
CA SER A 310 26.07 8.02 1.69
C SER A 310 25.39 8.89 0.64
N PHE A 311 24.33 9.59 1.07
CA PHE A 311 23.63 10.59 0.27
C PHE A 311 24.38 11.92 0.18
N ASP A 312 25.52 12.08 0.89
CA ASP A 312 26.23 13.36 0.98
C ASP A 312 26.71 13.87 -0.39
N LYS A 313 27.04 12.97 -1.33
CA LYS A 313 27.48 13.34 -2.68
C LYS A 313 26.39 14.02 -3.52
N ILE A 314 25.12 13.79 -3.17
CA ILE A 314 23.94 14.28 -3.92
C ILE A 314 23.11 15.30 -3.14
N LYS A 315 23.38 15.50 -1.85
CA LYS A 315 22.72 16.53 -1.04
C LYS A 315 22.84 17.91 -1.68
N GLY A 316 21.71 18.63 -1.73
CA GLY A 316 21.63 19.99 -2.26
C GLY A 316 21.73 20.10 -3.78
N LYS A 317 21.82 18.99 -4.53
CA LYS A 317 21.87 18.99 -6.00
C LYS A 317 20.52 18.60 -6.58
N TRP A 318 20.09 19.27 -7.65
CA TRP A 318 18.93 18.83 -8.41
C TRP A 318 19.26 17.56 -9.18
N ILE A 319 18.32 16.63 -9.22
CA ILE A 319 18.40 15.35 -9.90
C ILE A 319 17.28 15.34 -10.93
N LYS A 320 17.65 15.33 -12.21
CA LYS A 320 16.70 15.20 -13.31
C LYS A 320 16.44 13.73 -13.59
N THR A 321 15.17 13.37 -13.63
CA THR A 321 14.64 12.06 -13.99
C THR A 321 13.32 12.23 -14.75
N ASN A 322 12.76 11.16 -15.25
CA ASN A 322 11.35 11.10 -15.65
C ASN A 322 10.69 9.86 -15.03
N ILE A 323 9.38 9.70 -15.23
CA ILE A 323 8.62 8.55 -14.70
C ILE A 323 9.14 7.21 -15.25
N ASN A 324 9.64 7.19 -16.49
CA ASN A 324 10.14 5.99 -17.14
C ASN A 324 11.48 5.53 -16.57
N ASP A 325 12.36 6.47 -16.21
CA ASP A 325 13.67 6.18 -15.61
C ASP A 325 13.54 5.48 -14.25
N ILE A 326 12.43 5.69 -13.53
CA ILE A 326 12.16 5.10 -12.21
C ILE A 326 11.12 3.97 -12.25
N ALA A 327 10.42 3.78 -13.38
CA ALA A 327 9.30 2.85 -13.51
C ALA A 327 9.68 1.38 -13.27
N ASP A 328 10.92 1.02 -13.59
CA ASP A 328 11.43 -0.35 -13.45
C ASP A 328 11.78 -0.70 -11.99
N ASP A 329 11.75 0.28 -11.07
CA ASP A 329 11.91 0.09 -9.63
C ASP A 329 10.55 0.07 -8.91
N PHE A 330 10.46 -0.64 -7.77
CA PHE A 330 9.22 -0.81 -6.98
C PHE A 330 8.48 0.51 -6.70
N ALA A 331 9.21 1.59 -6.50
CA ALA A 331 8.65 2.93 -6.29
C ALA A 331 7.99 3.50 -7.56
N GLY A 332 8.59 3.32 -8.75
CA GLY A 332 8.03 3.85 -9.99
C GLY A 332 6.79 3.10 -10.47
N ALA A 333 6.70 1.79 -10.27
CA ALA A 333 5.48 1.02 -10.52
C ALA A 333 4.30 1.55 -9.68
N THR A 334 4.56 1.91 -8.41
CA THR A 334 3.57 2.50 -7.50
C THR A 334 3.17 3.93 -7.91
N ILE A 335 4.12 4.76 -8.35
CA ILE A 335 3.82 6.13 -8.81
C ILE A 335 3.03 6.08 -10.12
N LYS A 336 3.34 5.15 -11.02
CA LYS A 336 2.66 4.98 -12.31
C LYS A 336 1.21 4.54 -12.11
N SER A 337 0.96 3.51 -11.30
CA SER A 337 -0.41 3.07 -10.99
C SER A 337 -1.22 4.20 -10.37
N PHE A 338 -0.63 4.97 -9.45
CA PHE A 338 -1.25 6.15 -8.85
C PHE A 338 -1.59 7.22 -9.92
N SER A 339 -0.71 7.47 -10.89
CA SER A 339 -0.93 8.45 -11.95
C SER A 339 -2.03 8.05 -12.95
N GLU A 340 -2.15 6.76 -13.28
CA GLU A 340 -3.11 6.25 -14.27
C GLU A 340 -4.52 6.10 -13.67
N GLU A 341 -4.63 5.72 -12.39
CA GLU A 341 -5.91 5.58 -11.69
C GLU A 341 -6.53 6.93 -11.28
N SER A 342 -5.70 7.94 -11.00
CA SER A 342 -6.15 9.22 -10.42
C SER A 342 -6.80 10.22 -11.42
N GLY A 343 -6.58 10.05 -12.73
CA GLY A 343 -7.08 10.99 -13.76
C GLY A 343 -8.59 10.93 -14.02
N ALA A 344 -9.25 9.79 -13.79
CA ALA A 344 -10.69 9.62 -14.04
C ALA A 344 -11.57 9.76 -12.78
N VAL A 345 -11.01 9.53 -11.59
CA VAL A 345 -11.72 9.54 -10.31
C VAL A 345 -11.82 10.96 -9.72
N ASN A 346 -10.89 11.86 -10.07
CA ASN A 346 -10.75 13.15 -9.40
C ASN A 346 -11.92 14.12 -9.58
N ASN A 347 -12.39 14.35 -10.81
CA ASN A 347 -13.40 15.40 -11.07
C ASN A 347 -14.74 15.17 -10.35
N GLN A 348 -15.10 13.93 -10.02
CA GLN A 348 -16.35 13.61 -9.32
C GLN A 348 -16.22 13.70 -7.80
N ALA A 349 -15.07 13.37 -7.21
CA ALA A 349 -14.83 13.55 -5.77
C ALA A 349 -14.87 15.04 -5.38
N ILE A 350 -14.36 15.86 -6.28
CA ILE A 350 -14.34 17.32 -6.22
C ILE A 350 -15.73 17.93 -6.11
N GLU A 351 -16.61 17.55 -7.03
CA GLU A 351 -17.98 18.06 -7.06
C GLU A 351 -18.78 17.63 -5.82
N GLN A 352 -18.42 16.49 -5.23
CA GLN A 352 -18.99 16.00 -3.98
C GLN A 352 -18.52 16.82 -2.78
N VAL A 353 -17.23 17.17 -2.69
CA VAL A 353 -16.71 18.05 -1.63
C VAL A 353 -17.35 19.45 -1.71
N LYS A 354 -17.51 20.02 -2.92
CA LYS A 354 -18.23 21.28 -3.10
C LYS A 354 -19.68 21.20 -2.61
N LEU A 355 -20.38 20.12 -2.97
CA LEU A 355 -21.76 19.90 -2.55
C LEU A 355 -21.88 19.74 -1.03
N PHE A 356 -20.93 19.04 -0.39
CA PHE A 356 -20.86 18.91 1.07
C PHE A 356 -20.83 20.26 1.77
N PHE A 357 -19.92 21.17 1.38
CA PHE A 357 -19.81 22.49 2.02
C PHE A 357 -21.04 23.36 1.80
N ARG A 358 -21.66 23.28 0.61
CA ARG A 358 -22.93 23.97 0.34
C ARG A 358 -24.02 23.50 1.29
N LEU A 359 -24.25 22.19 1.34
CA LEU A 359 -25.26 21.60 2.22
C LEU A 359 -24.96 21.91 3.69
N ALA A 360 -23.68 21.94 4.10
CA ALA A 360 -23.31 22.30 5.47
C ALA A 360 -23.72 23.74 5.83
N VAL A 361 -23.52 24.68 4.90
CA VAL A 361 -23.96 26.08 5.04
C VAL A 361 -25.48 26.17 5.06
N ASP A 362 -26.17 25.45 4.15
CA ASP A 362 -27.64 25.47 4.04
C ASP A 362 -28.32 24.92 5.29
N HIS A 363 -27.79 23.82 5.85
CA HIS A 363 -28.24 23.28 7.12
C HIS A 363 -27.88 24.17 8.31
N ASN A 364 -27.00 25.16 8.13
CA ASN A 364 -26.38 25.93 9.21
C ASN A 364 -25.83 24.99 10.29
N ILE A 365 -25.12 23.94 9.87
CA ILE A 365 -24.49 22.96 10.78
C ILE A 365 -23.22 23.54 11.40
N LEU A 366 -22.56 24.47 10.72
CA LEU A 366 -21.37 25.16 11.21
C LEU A 366 -21.79 26.38 12.03
N LYS A 367 -21.46 26.38 13.32
CA LYS A 367 -21.63 27.51 14.24
C LYS A 367 -20.27 28.18 14.46
N ASN A 368 -20.30 29.49 14.63
CA ASN A 368 -19.16 30.24 15.13
C ASN A 368 -19.37 30.50 16.63
N PHE A 369 -18.36 30.23 17.46
CA PHE A 369 -18.46 30.37 18.92
C PHE A 369 -18.50 31.83 19.37
N ASP A 370 -17.77 32.73 18.69
CA ASP A 370 -17.53 34.11 19.13
C ASP A 370 -17.49 35.12 17.97
N ILE A 371 -17.53 36.43 18.29
CA ILE A 371 -17.23 37.51 17.34
C ILE A 371 -15.83 37.26 16.77
N ALA A 372 -15.71 37.21 15.43
CA ALA A 372 -14.44 36.95 14.76
C ALA A 372 -13.33 37.87 15.29
N THR A 373 -12.19 37.29 15.66
CA THR A 373 -11.04 38.08 16.11
C THR A 373 -10.22 38.54 14.91
N LEU A 374 -9.78 39.80 14.94
CA LEU A 374 -8.93 40.36 13.90
C LEU A 374 -7.46 40.05 14.23
N GLU A 375 -6.81 39.28 13.37
CA GLU A 375 -5.39 38.95 13.48
C GLU A 375 -4.62 39.43 12.24
N LYS A 376 -3.28 39.34 12.29
CA LYS A 376 -2.42 39.56 11.13
C LYS A 376 -1.68 38.28 10.78
N ILE A 377 -1.82 37.84 9.53
CA ILE A 377 -1.00 36.77 8.96
C ILE A 377 -0.19 37.39 7.81
N ASP A 378 1.13 37.25 7.89
CA ASP A 378 2.09 37.96 7.05
C ASP A 378 1.87 39.49 7.05
N LYS A 379 1.34 40.05 5.95
CA LYS A 379 1.02 41.49 5.78
C LYS A 379 -0.48 41.77 5.69
N ASN A 380 -1.33 40.75 5.78
CA ASN A 380 -2.77 40.86 5.59
C ASN A 380 -3.50 40.78 6.94
N ASN A 381 -4.56 41.58 7.08
CA ASN A 381 -5.50 41.43 8.17
C ASN A 381 -6.42 40.26 7.86
N VAL A 382 -6.65 39.39 8.84
CA VAL A 382 -7.49 38.20 8.72
C VAL A 382 -8.50 38.14 9.85
N TYR A 383 -9.71 37.65 9.56
CA TYR A 383 -10.66 37.23 10.57
C TYR A 383 -10.39 35.78 10.95
N LYS A 384 -10.22 35.51 12.24
CA LYS A 384 -10.15 34.16 12.79
C LYS A 384 -11.52 33.77 13.36
N PHE A 385 -12.05 32.66 12.85
CA PHE A 385 -13.31 32.06 13.26
C PHE A 385 -13.03 30.73 13.97
N GLU A 386 -13.59 30.54 15.17
CA GLU A 386 -13.63 29.21 15.80
C GLU A 386 -14.90 28.49 15.33
N ILE A 387 -14.71 27.36 14.65
CA ILE A 387 -15.78 26.57 14.06
C ILE A 387 -16.20 25.48 15.05
N SER A 388 -17.51 25.34 15.26
CA SER A 388 -18.12 24.20 15.90
C SER A 388 -19.27 23.63 15.07
N LEU A 389 -19.66 22.40 15.37
CA LEU A 389 -20.80 21.74 14.74
C LEU A 389 -22.04 21.87 15.61
N ASP A 390 -23.21 21.97 14.98
CA ASP A 390 -24.50 21.89 15.66
C ASP A 390 -24.94 20.42 15.76
N LYS A 391 -24.75 19.82 16.95
CA LYS A 391 -25.12 18.43 17.26
C LYS A 391 -26.50 18.06 16.69
N ASN A 392 -27.48 18.93 16.92
CA ASN A 392 -28.89 18.66 16.64
C ASN A 392 -29.19 18.56 15.13
N LYS A 393 -28.26 18.99 14.28
CA LYS A 393 -28.40 18.99 12.82
C LYS A 393 -27.52 17.95 12.13
N ILE A 394 -26.62 17.28 12.84
CA ILE A 394 -25.69 16.32 12.25
C ILE A 394 -26.44 15.16 11.59
N SER A 395 -27.48 14.63 12.25
CA SER A 395 -28.25 13.51 11.72
C SER A 395 -29.04 13.88 10.45
N SER A 396 -29.75 15.02 10.45
CA SER A 396 -30.50 15.49 9.27
C SER A 396 -29.58 15.88 8.12
N PHE A 397 -28.42 16.46 8.43
CA PHE A 397 -27.39 16.78 7.44
C PHE A 397 -26.81 15.51 6.81
N TYR A 398 -26.48 14.49 7.61
CA TYR A 398 -25.98 13.20 7.11
C TYR A 398 -26.95 12.59 6.10
N GLU A 399 -28.24 12.53 6.43
CA GLU A 399 -29.28 11.98 5.54
C GLU A 399 -29.36 12.76 4.23
N ASP A 400 -29.33 14.09 4.31
CA ASP A 400 -29.42 14.95 3.13
C ASP A 400 -28.18 14.85 2.24
N ILE A 401 -26.96 14.83 2.80
CA ILE A 401 -25.74 14.67 1.99
C ILE A 401 -25.71 13.33 1.29
N THR A 402 -26.10 12.24 1.96
CA THR A 402 -26.04 10.90 1.36
C THR A 402 -27.07 10.75 0.25
N ARG A 403 -28.27 11.31 0.43
CA ARG A 403 -29.29 11.36 -0.62
C ARG A 403 -28.81 12.17 -1.83
N ASN A 404 -28.33 13.40 -1.60
CA ASN A 404 -27.84 14.26 -2.68
C ASN A 404 -26.63 13.66 -3.41
N PHE A 405 -25.77 12.93 -2.68
CA PHE A 405 -24.62 12.26 -3.28
C PHE A 405 -25.08 11.10 -4.15
N GLU A 406 -25.94 10.22 -3.64
CA GLU A 406 -26.47 9.08 -4.40
C GLU A 406 -27.28 9.53 -5.63
N GLU A 407 -28.12 10.56 -5.50
CA GLU A 407 -28.89 11.10 -6.62
C GLU A 407 -27.99 11.66 -7.74
N LYS A 408 -26.90 12.34 -7.38
CA LYS A 408 -26.03 13.02 -8.36
C LYS A 408 -24.87 12.16 -8.87
N PHE A 409 -24.38 11.22 -8.07
CA PHE A 409 -23.16 10.44 -8.36
C PHE A 409 -23.37 8.92 -8.35
N GLY A 410 -24.53 8.43 -7.92
CA GLY A 410 -24.88 7.02 -7.89
C GLY A 410 -23.84 6.19 -7.13
N ASP A 411 -23.32 5.15 -7.79
CA ASP A 411 -22.33 4.27 -7.18
C ASP A 411 -20.99 4.91 -6.85
N LYS A 412 -20.69 6.06 -7.46
CA LYS A 412 -19.43 6.81 -7.27
C LYS A 412 -19.51 7.83 -6.13
N SER A 413 -20.58 7.76 -5.32
CA SER A 413 -20.75 8.57 -4.12
C SER A 413 -19.64 8.26 -3.10
N LEU A 414 -18.99 9.30 -2.59
CA LEU A 414 -17.96 9.24 -1.54
C LEU A 414 -18.54 8.73 -0.22
N ILE A 415 -19.81 9.07 0.03
CA ILE A 415 -20.57 8.64 1.21
C ILE A 415 -21.93 8.17 0.71
N LYS A 416 -22.32 6.97 1.14
CA LYS A 416 -23.63 6.37 0.88
C LYS A 416 -24.43 6.31 2.17
N PHE A 417 -25.76 6.28 2.03
CA PHE A 417 -26.64 6.19 3.17
C PHE A 417 -26.46 4.85 3.87
N ASP A 418 -26.28 4.90 5.19
CA ASP A 418 -26.22 3.74 6.05
C ASP A 418 -27.13 3.96 7.26
N ALA A 419 -28.15 3.11 7.38
CA ALA A 419 -29.16 3.22 8.43
C ALA A 419 -28.55 3.09 9.83
N SER A 420 -27.52 2.24 10.00
CA SER A 420 -26.86 2.04 11.29
C SER A 420 -26.09 3.30 11.74
N THR A 421 -25.47 4.01 10.80
CA THR A 421 -24.83 5.30 11.02
C THR A 421 -25.86 6.35 11.41
N ALA A 422 -26.99 6.43 10.69
CA ALA A 422 -28.05 7.38 11.00
C ALA A 422 -28.67 7.15 12.38
N GLU A 423 -28.82 5.89 12.81
CA GLU A 423 -29.26 5.52 14.16
C GLU A 423 -28.20 5.88 15.21
N TYR A 424 -26.92 5.56 14.95
CA TYR A 424 -25.82 5.90 15.86
C TYR A 424 -25.72 7.41 16.12
N LEU A 425 -25.86 8.25 15.09
CA LEU A 425 -25.84 9.71 15.21
C LEU A 425 -26.95 10.27 16.12
N ARG A 426 -27.99 9.47 16.41
CA ARG A 426 -29.09 9.81 17.33
C ARG A 426 -28.93 9.19 18.72
N SER A 427 -27.91 8.37 18.93
CA SER A 427 -27.71 7.61 20.17
C SER A 427 -27.03 8.44 21.29
N PRO A 428 -27.25 8.09 22.57
CA PRO A 428 -26.51 8.68 23.70
C PRO A 428 -24.99 8.50 23.60
N ALA A 429 -24.53 7.46 22.90
CA ALA A 429 -23.10 7.21 22.70
C ALA A 429 -22.45 8.23 21.76
N PHE A 430 -23.17 8.64 20.70
CA PHE A 430 -22.71 9.73 19.85
C PHE A 430 -22.65 11.04 20.62
N GLU A 431 -23.55 11.27 21.57
CA GLU A 431 -23.50 12.45 22.43
C GLU A 431 -22.24 12.50 23.30
N LYS A 432 -21.84 11.38 23.92
CA LYS A 432 -20.56 11.29 24.65
C LYS A 432 -19.37 11.59 23.74
N LEU A 433 -19.32 10.97 22.55
CA LEU A 433 -18.28 11.23 21.57
C LEU A 433 -18.25 12.70 21.13
N PHE A 434 -19.39 13.27 20.79
CA PHE A 434 -19.51 14.65 20.33
C PHE A 434 -19.02 15.64 21.39
N ASN A 435 -19.38 15.40 22.66
CA ASN A 435 -18.91 16.20 23.79
C ASN A 435 -17.39 16.07 23.98
N TYR A 436 -16.84 14.86 23.84
CA TYR A 436 -15.40 14.64 23.85
C TYR A 436 -14.69 15.41 22.74
N LEU A 437 -15.20 15.35 21.50
CA LEU A 437 -14.60 16.04 20.35
C LEU A 437 -14.62 17.56 20.56
N ASN A 438 -15.76 18.14 20.95
CA ASN A 438 -15.86 19.59 21.19
C ASN A 438 -14.96 20.10 22.32
N LYS A 439 -14.70 19.25 23.33
CA LYS A 439 -13.80 19.59 24.44
C LYS A 439 -12.34 19.53 24.01
N ASN A 440 -11.96 18.54 23.20
CA ASN A 440 -10.57 18.22 22.92
C ASN A 440 -10.06 18.71 21.56
N ILE A 441 -10.94 19.08 20.64
CA ILE A 441 -10.62 19.51 19.29
C ILE A 441 -11.14 20.93 19.07
N LYS A 442 -10.25 21.83 18.66
CA LYS A 442 -10.55 23.19 18.23
C LYS A 442 -10.26 23.34 16.76
N ILE A 443 -11.19 23.95 16.03
CA ILE A 443 -11.10 24.12 14.58
C ILE A 443 -11.16 25.62 14.29
N TYR A 444 -10.20 26.12 13.53
CA TYR A 444 -10.09 27.52 13.16
C TYR A 444 -10.08 27.70 11.65
N LEU A 445 -10.83 28.70 11.19
CA LEU A 445 -10.78 29.19 9.82
C LEU A 445 -10.35 30.65 9.83
N PHE A 446 -9.32 30.95 9.05
CA PHE A 446 -8.78 32.29 8.90
C PHE A 446 -9.11 32.79 7.50
N THR A 447 -9.71 33.97 7.44
CA THR A 447 -10.23 34.54 6.20
C THR A 447 -9.64 35.93 6.00
N ASP A 448 -9.12 36.20 4.81
CA ASP A 448 -8.63 37.53 4.44
C ASP A 448 -9.78 38.56 4.48
N VAL A 449 -9.56 39.68 5.15
CA VAL A 449 -10.60 40.71 5.38
C VAL A 449 -11.05 41.36 4.07
N LYS A 450 -10.17 41.50 3.07
CA LYS A 450 -10.44 42.27 1.85
C LYS A 450 -11.23 41.46 0.82
N ASN A 451 -10.81 40.23 0.56
CA ASN A 451 -11.38 39.41 -0.51
C ASN A 451 -12.23 38.24 0.03
N SER A 452 -12.23 38.02 1.35
CA SER A 452 -12.93 36.94 2.00
C SER A 452 -12.48 35.55 1.54
N TYR A 453 -11.25 35.38 1.04
CA TYR A 453 -10.69 34.06 0.78
C TYR A 453 -10.19 33.43 2.08
N PRO A 454 -10.39 32.13 2.28
CA PRO A 454 -9.74 31.41 3.37
C PRO A 454 -8.24 31.33 3.07
N VAL A 455 -7.43 31.72 4.04
CA VAL A 455 -5.97 31.76 3.92
C VAL A 455 -5.29 30.79 4.87
N LYS A 456 -5.99 30.32 5.90
CA LYS A 456 -5.52 29.28 6.80
C LYS A 456 -6.70 28.49 7.38
N PHE A 457 -6.53 27.18 7.48
CA PHE A 457 -7.41 26.29 8.23
C PHE A 457 -6.53 25.48 9.20
N GLU A 458 -6.96 25.38 10.46
CA GLU A 458 -6.15 24.80 11.53
C GLU A 458 -7.03 23.99 12.47
N ILE A 459 -6.58 22.79 12.84
CA ILE A 459 -7.19 21.91 13.82
C ILE A 459 -6.17 21.68 14.92
N ILE A 460 -6.56 21.97 16.15
CA ILE A 460 -5.77 21.71 17.36
C ILE A 460 -6.49 20.63 18.16
N SER A 461 -5.83 19.49 18.35
CA SER A 461 -6.38 18.32 19.03
C SER A 461 -5.54 17.97 20.25
N ASN A 462 -6.19 17.83 21.41
CA ASN A 462 -5.58 17.24 22.60
C ASN A 462 -5.63 15.72 22.47
N ILE A 463 -4.46 15.09 22.48
CA ILE A 463 -4.31 13.64 22.40
C ILE A 463 -3.82 13.14 23.75
N VAL A 464 -4.58 12.22 24.34
CA VAL A 464 -4.22 11.53 25.57
C VAL A 464 -4.07 10.05 25.24
N SER A 465 -2.94 9.45 25.61
CA SER A 465 -2.68 8.04 25.37
C SER A 465 -3.64 7.14 26.14
N ASP A 466 -4.04 6.02 25.53
CA ASP A 466 -4.82 4.98 26.21
C ASP A 466 -3.90 4.12 27.10
N THR A 467 -4.42 3.66 28.25
CA THR A 467 -3.68 2.99 29.33
C THR A 467 -3.14 1.59 29.00
N ASP A 468 -3.61 0.95 27.93
CA ASP A 468 -3.34 -0.48 27.65
C ASP A 468 -2.09 -0.75 26.78
N ALA A 469 -1.31 0.28 26.43
CA ALA A 469 -0.13 0.15 25.55
C ALA A 469 1.16 -0.29 26.29
N ASN A 470 1.11 -1.35 27.10
CA ASN A 470 2.26 -1.87 27.86
C ASN A 470 3.35 -2.61 27.03
N TYR A 471 3.42 -2.42 25.71
CA TYR A 471 4.24 -3.27 24.83
C TYR A 471 5.73 -2.91 24.73
N LEU A 472 6.19 -1.79 25.31
CA LEU A 472 7.60 -1.37 25.25
C LEU A 472 8.21 -0.95 26.60
N GLY A 473 7.64 -1.39 27.72
CA GLY A 473 8.24 -1.19 29.05
C GLY A 473 8.25 0.25 29.59
N GLY A 474 7.56 1.19 28.92
CA GLY A 474 7.27 2.52 29.44
C GLY A 474 5.88 2.57 30.06
N SER A 475 5.74 3.21 31.22
CA SER A 475 4.45 3.55 31.82
C SER A 475 3.74 4.59 30.94
N SER A 476 2.99 4.12 29.93
CA SER A 476 2.47 4.95 28.83
C SER A 476 1.11 5.60 29.09
N SER A 477 0.61 5.61 30.34
CA SER A 477 -0.66 6.24 30.73
C SER A 477 -0.54 7.73 31.08
N GLU A 478 0.64 8.32 30.91
CA GLU A 478 0.92 9.71 31.31
C GLU A 478 1.18 10.67 30.16
N ASN A 479 1.32 10.20 28.92
CA ASN A 479 1.68 11.05 27.81
C ASN A 479 0.46 11.83 27.28
N GLN A 480 0.59 13.15 27.24
CA GLN A 480 -0.36 14.04 26.60
C GLN A 480 0.36 14.87 25.55
N PHE A 481 -0.27 15.01 24.38
CA PHE A 481 0.25 15.79 23.28
C PHE A 481 -0.80 16.77 22.77
N ILE A 482 -0.33 17.90 22.24
CA ILE A 482 -1.10 18.75 21.36
C ILE A 482 -0.69 18.43 19.93
N LEU A 483 -1.68 18.01 19.13
CA LEU A 483 -1.54 17.86 17.69
C LEU A 483 -2.17 19.08 17.00
N THR A 484 -1.35 19.87 16.32
CA THR A 484 -1.80 20.92 15.41
C THR A 484 -1.65 20.44 13.98
N THR A 485 -2.75 20.40 13.23
CA THR A 485 -2.73 20.16 11.79
C THR A 485 -3.38 21.31 11.05
N GLY A 486 -2.95 21.59 9.83
CA GLY A 486 -3.59 22.64 9.06
C GLY A 486 -3.07 22.81 7.66
N VAL A 487 -3.69 23.76 6.97
CA VAL A 487 -3.29 24.22 5.66
C VAL A 487 -3.20 25.74 5.64
N ASN A 488 -2.12 26.27 5.10
CA ASN A 488 -1.95 27.69 4.80
C ASN A 488 -2.02 27.88 3.27
N LEU A 489 -2.72 28.92 2.82
CA LEU A 489 -2.88 29.27 1.42
C LEU A 489 -2.35 30.67 1.16
N LYS A 490 -1.53 30.80 0.13
CA LYS A 490 -0.95 32.05 -0.35
C LYS A 490 -1.08 32.15 -1.87
N ASN A 491 -0.86 33.35 -2.40
CA ASN A 491 -0.87 33.59 -3.86
C ASN A 491 -2.12 33.06 -4.58
N ILE A 492 -3.26 33.12 -3.89
CA ILE A 492 -4.56 32.72 -4.41
C ILE A 492 -4.83 33.45 -5.74
N ASN A 493 -5.09 32.68 -6.80
CA ASN A 493 -5.43 33.09 -8.16
C ASN A 493 -4.33 33.88 -8.87
N LYS A 494 -3.07 33.75 -8.42
CA LYS A 494 -1.90 34.31 -9.12
C LYS A 494 -1.31 33.30 -10.11
N GLN A 495 -0.63 33.80 -11.14
CA GLN A 495 0.06 32.95 -12.11
C GLN A 495 1.17 32.13 -11.42
N VAL A 496 1.16 30.82 -11.67
CA VAL A 496 2.18 29.88 -11.19
C VAL A 496 3.29 29.76 -12.23
N LEU A 497 4.53 30.10 -11.87
CA LEU A 497 5.70 30.02 -12.74
C LEU A 497 6.60 28.84 -12.35
N ILE A 498 6.77 27.90 -13.27
CA ILE A 498 7.52 26.65 -13.07
C ILE A 498 8.73 26.64 -14.00
N ASP A 499 9.85 27.14 -13.49
CA ASP A 499 11.12 27.08 -14.20
C ASP A 499 11.85 25.77 -13.87
N SER A 500 12.38 25.12 -14.90
CA SER A 500 13.26 23.97 -14.74
C SER A 500 14.64 24.41 -14.22
N PRO A 501 15.23 23.69 -13.25
CA PRO A 501 16.61 23.89 -12.85
C PRO A 501 17.57 23.80 -14.04
N LYS A 502 18.56 24.69 -14.11
CA LYS A 502 19.60 24.67 -15.15
C LYS A 502 20.73 23.71 -14.81
N ASP A 503 21.12 23.68 -13.54
CA ASP A 503 22.15 22.78 -13.02
C ASP A 503 21.49 21.58 -12.35
N PHE A 504 21.74 20.38 -12.90
CA PHE A 504 21.20 19.13 -12.38
C PHE A 504 22.14 17.96 -12.69
N LEU A 505 22.05 16.90 -11.89
CA LEU A 505 22.58 15.57 -12.16
C LEU A 505 21.54 14.74 -12.90
N LYS A 506 21.96 13.87 -13.81
CA LYS A 506 21.10 12.84 -14.38
C LYS A 506 20.89 11.72 -13.36
N PHE A 507 19.75 11.05 -13.43
CA PHE A 507 19.45 9.91 -12.56
C PHE A 507 20.53 8.80 -12.63
N SER A 508 21.08 8.52 -13.81
CA SER A 508 22.19 7.57 -13.98
C SER A 508 23.48 7.98 -13.26
N GLU A 509 23.81 9.28 -13.27
CA GLU A 509 24.97 9.83 -12.55
C GLU A 509 24.80 9.66 -11.04
N VAL A 510 23.57 9.86 -10.53
CA VAL A 510 23.24 9.63 -9.12
C VAL A 510 23.41 8.17 -8.74
N GLN A 511 22.89 7.24 -9.56
CA GLN A 511 23.03 5.81 -9.29
C GLN A 511 24.49 5.39 -9.25
N MET A 512 25.34 5.89 -10.15
CA MET A 512 26.79 5.67 -10.10
C MET A 512 27.44 6.27 -8.84
N MET A 513 27.09 7.51 -8.47
CA MET A 513 27.65 8.17 -7.28
C MET A 513 27.31 7.45 -5.96
N LEU A 514 26.07 6.94 -5.84
CA LEU A 514 25.58 6.23 -4.66
C LEU A 514 26.11 4.79 -4.59
N SER A 515 26.16 4.10 -5.73
CA SER A 515 26.64 2.72 -5.79
C SER A 515 28.17 2.61 -5.77
N GLY A 516 28.90 3.68 -6.14
CA GLY A 516 30.34 3.62 -6.37
C GLY A 516 30.74 3.01 -7.72
N MET A 517 29.77 2.65 -8.57
CA MET A 517 30.03 2.07 -9.88
C MET A 517 30.61 3.08 -10.86
N ASN A 518 31.54 2.63 -11.69
CA ASN A 518 31.88 3.33 -12.93
C ASN A 518 30.83 3.09 -14.01
N GLU A 519 30.93 3.83 -15.13
CA GLU A 519 29.97 3.75 -16.23
C GLU A 519 29.84 2.33 -16.80
N SER A 520 30.96 1.63 -17.01
CA SER A 520 30.93 0.27 -17.55
C SER A 520 30.20 -0.71 -16.63
N GLN A 521 30.42 -0.62 -15.32
CA GLN A 521 29.76 -1.44 -14.31
C GLN A 521 28.26 -1.14 -14.23
N TYR A 522 27.90 0.14 -14.28
CA TYR A 522 26.52 0.59 -14.27
C TYR A 522 25.73 0.09 -15.50
N LEU A 523 26.30 0.28 -16.71
CA LEU A 523 25.68 -0.19 -17.96
C LEU A 523 25.53 -1.72 -17.97
N PHE A 524 26.55 -2.45 -17.51
CA PHE A 524 26.50 -3.90 -17.36
C PHE A 524 25.36 -4.34 -16.43
N ASN A 525 25.28 -3.77 -15.22
CA ASN A 525 24.27 -4.12 -14.24
C ASN A 525 22.84 -3.81 -14.74
N ASN A 526 22.64 -2.66 -15.40
CA ASN A 526 21.34 -2.32 -15.96
C ASN A 526 20.92 -3.28 -17.08
N GLN A 527 21.85 -3.65 -17.97
CA GLN A 527 21.57 -4.61 -19.04
C GLN A 527 21.18 -5.98 -18.46
N THR A 528 21.95 -6.50 -17.51
CA THR A 528 21.69 -7.83 -16.93
C THR A 528 20.41 -7.88 -16.11
N ARG A 529 20.09 -6.81 -15.35
CA ARG A 529 18.78 -6.66 -14.67
C ARG A 529 17.62 -6.68 -15.66
N LYS A 530 17.73 -5.92 -16.75
CA LYS A 530 16.69 -5.87 -17.80
C LYS A 530 16.46 -7.23 -18.44
N ILE A 531 17.53 -7.96 -18.78
CA ILE A 531 17.44 -9.33 -19.30
C ILE A 531 16.77 -10.26 -18.28
N THR A 532 17.14 -10.14 -17.01
CA THR A 532 16.55 -10.97 -15.94
C THR A 532 15.05 -10.71 -15.79
N PHE A 533 14.60 -9.46 -15.81
CA PHE A 533 13.18 -9.13 -15.78
C PHE A 533 12.43 -9.65 -17.00
N ILE A 534 12.98 -9.47 -18.21
CA ILE A 534 12.37 -9.99 -19.44
C ILE A 534 12.21 -11.52 -19.37
N ARG A 535 13.27 -12.24 -18.98
CA ARG A 535 13.22 -13.71 -18.83
C ARG A 535 12.19 -14.14 -17.79
N THR A 536 12.09 -13.42 -16.68
CA THR A 536 11.10 -13.69 -15.64
C THR A 536 9.68 -13.47 -16.17
N ALA A 537 9.46 -12.41 -16.95
CA ALA A 537 8.16 -12.13 -17.57
C ALA A 537 7.77 -13.19 -18.58
N ILE A 538 8.71 -13.64 -19.43
CA ILE A 538 8.51 -14.75 -20.36
C ILE A 538 8.11 -16.03 -19.61
N LYS A 539 8.77 -16.32 -18.48
CA LYS A 539 8.44 -17.48 -17.65
C LYS A 539 7.03 -17.36 -17.05
N SER A 540 6.70 -16.23 -16.43
CA SER A 540 5.35 -15.99 -15.88
C SER A 540 4.26 -16.06 -16.95
N TYR A 541 4.53 -15.54 -18.15
CA TYR A 541 3.63 -15.66 -19.29
C TYR A 541 3.43 -17.14 -19.70
N LYS A 542 4.50 -17.92 -19.76
CA LYS A 542 4.41 -19.36 -20.03
C LYS A 542 3.63 -20.11 -18.96
N ASP A 543 3.90 -19.83 -17.69
CA ASP A 543 3.25 -20.50 -16.55
C ASP A 543 1.74 -20.21 -16.53
N SER A 544 1.32 -19.03 -16.99
CA SER A 544 -0.10 -18.63 -17.04
C SER A 544 -0.83 -19.04 -18.32
N THR A 545 -0.16 -19.05 -19.48
CA THR A 545 -0.79 -19.34 -20.79
C THR A 545 -0.52 -20.75 -21.31
N GLY A 546 0.44 -21.46 -20.72
CA GLY A 546 0.95 -22.75 -21.17
C GLY A 546 1.90 -22.68 -22.37
N LYS A 547 2.18 -21.48 -22.92
CA LYS A 547 3.02 -21.28 -24.11
C LYS A 547 3.95 -20.08 -23.94
N PHE A 548 5.10 -20.10 -24.60
CA PHE A 548 5.94 -18.91 -24.68
C PHE A 548 5.28 -17.83 -25.55
N PRO A 549 5.51 -16.53 -25.26
CA PRO A 549 4.95 -15.44 -26.06
C PRO A 549 5.53 -15.45 -27.47
N VAL A 550 4.75 -15.08 -28.48
CA VAL A 550 5.25 -15.04 -29.88
C VAL A 550 6.11 -13.80 -30.14
N SER A 551 6.01 -12.77 -29.28
CA SER A 551 6.85 -11.57 -29.30
C SER A 551 6.95 -10.96 -27.90
N LEU A 552 7.98 -10.15 -27.64
CA LEU A 552 8.12 -9.46 -26.35
C LEU A 552 6.95 -8.51 -26.06
N GLU A 553 6.34 -7.91 -27.09
CA GLU A 553 5.17 -7.03 -26.94
C GLU A 553 3.95 -7.74 -26.33
N GLU A 554 3.84 -9.07 -26.44
CA GLU A 554 2.76 -9.80 -25.77
C GLU A 554 2.86 -9.76 -24.25
N LEU A 555 4.06 -9.58 -23.71
CA LEU A 555 4.28 -9.46 -22.27
C LEU A 555 3.61 -8.22 -21.68
N LYS A 556 3.38 -7.18 -22.50
CA LYS A 556 2.69 -5.95 -22.08
C LYS A 556 1.17 -6.12 -21.98
N LYS A 557 0.59 -7.19 -22.53
CA LYS A 557 -0.84 -7.45 -22.45
C LYS A 557 -1.19 -7.96 -21.05
N THR A 558 -2.35 -7.58 -20.50
CA THR A 558 -2.84 -8.15 -19.24
C THR A 558 -3.51 -9.50 -19.48
N GLY A 559 -3.32 -10.46 -18.58
CA GLY A 559 -4.00 -11.76 -18.66
C GLY A 559 -5.53 -11.65 -18.51
N LYS A 560 -6.24 -12.78 -18.62
CA LYS A 560 -7.73 -12.86 -18.51
C LYS A 560 -8.30 -12.21 -17.22
N ASN A 561 -7.48 -12.06 -16.17
CA ASN A 561 -7.87 -11.48 -14.88
C ASN A 561 -7.45 -10.00 -14.70
N LYS A 562 -7.06 -9.28 -15.77
CA LYS A 562 -6.58 -7.88 -15.74
C LYS A 562 -5.30 -7.62 -14.91
N GLU A 563 -4.64 -8.64 -14.39
CA GLU A 563 -3.29 -8.51 -13.83
C GLU A 563 -2.26 -8.49 -14.97
N GLN A 564 -1.30 -7.56 -14.92
CA GLN A 564 -0.12 -7.62 -15.77
C GLN A 564 0.67 -8.89 -15.45
N PHE A 565 1.20 -9.59 -16.45
CA PHE A 565 1.99 -10.82 -16.23
C PHE A 565 3.23 -10.59 -15.33
N MET A 566 3.69 -9.33 -15.24
CA MET A 566 4.56 -8.82 -14.18
C MET A 566 4.29 -7.32 -13.94
N PRO A 567 4.23 -6.86 -12.68
CA PRO A 567 4.05 -5.43 -12.35
C PRO A 567 5.29 -4.55 -12.67
N ASN A 568 6.48 -5.16 -12.79
CA ASN A 568 7.76 -4.46 -13.04
C ASN A 568 8.36 -4.85 -14.40
N LEU A 569 7.52 -5.08 -15.41
CA LEU A 569 8.02 -5.33 -16.77
C LEU A 569 8.71 -4.06 -17.30
N PRO A 570 9.92 -4.16 -17.89
CA PRO A 570 10.58 -3.02 -18.49
C PRO A 570 9.65 -2.30 -19.48
N LEU A 571 9.60 -0.97 -19.41
CA LEU A 571 8.75 -0.17 -20.29
C LEU A 571 9.05 -0.39 -21.77
N ASP A 572 10.31 -0.70 -22.06
CA ASP A 572 10.79 -1.01 -23.38
C ASP A 572 11.72 -2.24 -23.39
N PHE A 573 11.86 -2.85 -24.56
CA PHE A 573 12.72 -4.01 -24.77
C PHE A 573 14.00 -3.64 -25.53
N TYR A 574 14.53 -2.44 -25.33
CA TYR A 574 15.77 -1.99 -25.95
C TYR A 574 16.99 -2.28 -25.07
N SER A 575 18.10 -2.63 -25.73
CA SER A 575 19.42 -2.75 -25.14
C SER A 575 19.90 -1.42 -24.55
N VAL A 576 20.56 -1.50 -23.40
CA VAL A 576 21.09 -0.34 -22.68
C VAL A 576 22.24 0.31 -23.45
N TYR A 577 23.00 -0.46 -24.23
CA TYR A 577 24.20 -0.01 -24.96
C TYR A 577 23.89 0.77 -26.25
N ASP A 578 23.14 0.16 -27.16
CA ASP A 578 22.92 0.66 -28.53
C ASP A 578 21.47 1.10 -28.79
N LYS A 579 20.60 0.96 -27.79
CA LYS A 579 19.16 1.27 -27.88
C LYS A 579 18.44 0.51 -28.99
N GLN A 580 18.93 -0.67 -29.39
CA GLN A 580 18.23 -1.56 -30.33
C GLN A 580 17.37 -2.58 -29.59
N MET A 581 16.25 -2.99 -30.20
CA MET A 581 15.31 -3.91 -29.56
C MET A 581 15.98 -5.28 -29.43
N PHE A 582 15.81 -5.93 -28.28
CA PHE A 582 16.28 -7.29 -28.07
C PHE A 582 15.68 -8.23 -29.12
N LEU A 583 16.54 -9.03 -29.74
CA LEU A 583 16.10 -9.99 -30.75
C LEU A 583 15.52 -11.22 -30.05
N TYR A 584 14.22 -11.39 -30.16
CA TYR A 584 13.47 -12.50 -29.58
C TYR A 584 12.87 -13.39 -30.66
N SER A 585 12.99 -14.71 -30.50
CA SER A 585 12.36 -15.70 -31.38
C SER A 585 12.00 -16.98 -30.64
N LEU A 586 10.95 -17.66 -31.09
CA LEU A 586 10.62 -19.01 -30.63
C LEU A 586 11.46 -20.06 -31.36
N SER A 587 11.81 -21.13 -30.65
CA SER A 587 12.27 -22.36 -31.28
C SER A 587 11.21 -22.92 -32.23
N LEU A 588 11.63 -23.65 -33.27
CA LEU A 588 10.73 -24.20 -34.31
C LEU A 588 9.58 -25.06 -33.74
N ASN A 589 9.81 -25.74 -32.60
CA ASN A 589 8.81 -26.57 -31.94
C ASN A 589 8.00 -25.83 -30.85
N GLY A 590 8.28 -24.54 -30.62
CA GLY A 590 7.64 -23.70 -29.61
C GLY A 590 7.92 -24.11 -28.16
N LYS A 591 8.86 -25.04 -27.91
CA LYS A 591 9.17 -25.56 -26.56
C LYS A 591 10.24 -24.76 -25.82
N ASP A 592 10.89 -23.84 -26.51
CA ASP A 592 11.90 -22.91 -25.97
C ASP A 592 11.90 -21.58 -26.74
N TYR A 593 12.63 -20.59 -26.23
CA TYR A 593 12.85 -19.29 -26.86
C TYR A 593 14.33 -18.93 -26.94
N SER A 594 14.66 -17.98 -27.81
CA SER A 594 15.97 -17.34 -27.91
C SER A 594 15.78 -15.84 -27.74
N LEU A 595 16.47 -15.26 -26.76
CA LEU A 595 16.58 -13.83 -26.54
C LEU A 595 18.05 -13.45 -26.68
N LYS A 596 18.42 -12.80 -27.78
CA LYS A 596 19.80 -12.38 -28.05
C LYS A 596 20.04 -10.95 -27.58
N TYR A 597 21.18 -10.74 -26.94
CA TYR A 597 21.57 -9.45 -26.38
C TYR A 597 23.10 -9.32 -26.31
N GLU A 598 23.60 -8.09 -26.41
CA GLU A 598 25.02 -7.78 -26.22
C GLU A 598 25.32 -7.48 -24.75
N ILE A 599 26.49 -7.91 -24.29
CA ILE A 599 27.08 -7.61 -22.99
C ILE A 599 28.48 -7.06 -23.19
N LYS A 600 28.82 -5.98 -22.49
CA LYS A 600 30.20 -5.52 -22.32
C LYS A 600 30.61 -5.81 -20.90
N LEU A 601 31.54 -6.76 -20.72
CA LEU A 601 32.04 -7.07 -19.37
C LEU A 601 32.86 -5.87 -18.86
N PRO A 602 32.59 -5.37 -17.63
CA PRO A 602 33.43 -4.35 -17.01
C PRO A 602 34.88 -4.82 -16.88
N GLU A 603 35.83 -3.89 -16.81
CA GLU A 603 37.22 -4.25 -16.53
C GLU A 603 37.33 -4.88 -15.13
N TYR A 604 38.04 -6.00 -15.03
CA TYR A 604 38.30 -6.67 -13.76
C TYR A 604 39.33 -5.87 -12.95
N ASN A 605 38.93 -5.42 -11.75
CA ASN A 605 39.84 -4.75 -10.85
C ASN A 605 40.60 -5.79 -10.02
N LYS A 606 41.87 -6.00 -10.36
CA LYS A 606 42.77 -6.98 -9.72
C LYS A 606 43.01 -6.75 -8.21
N GLU A 607 42.71 -5.56 -7.69
CA GLU A 607 42.81 -5.32 -6.24
C GLU A 607 41.69 -5.99 -5.43
N TYR A 608 40.55 -6.30 -6.07
CA TYR A 608 39.37 -6.86 -5.44
C TYR A 608 39.07 -8.23 -6.05
N GLY A 609 38.86 -9.24 -5.20
CA GLY A 609 38.61 -10.59 -5.69
C GLY A 609 37.26 -10.74 -6.39
N PRO A 610 37.11 -11.74 -7.25
CA PRO A 610 35.92 -12.00 -8.05
C PRO A 610 34.82 -12.70 -7.21
N PHE A 611 34.42 -12.08 -6.10
CA PHE A 611 33.51 -12.69 -5.12
C PHE A 611 32.03 -12.55 -5.49
N MET A 612 31.20 -13.36 -4.84
CA MET A 612 29.75 -13.47 -5.06
C MET A 612 29.08 -12.09 -5.11
N GLY A 613 28.35 -11.81 -6.19
CA GLY A 613 27.60 -10.57 -6.33
C GLY A 613 28.40 -9.38 -6.86
N THR A 614 29.65 -9.56 -7.31
CA THR A 614 30.39 -8.52 -8.06
C THR A 614 29.64 -8.25 -9.37
N TYR A 615 28.69 -7.30 -9.31
CA TYR A 615 27.78 -6.85 -10.37
C TYR A 615 26.88 -7.94 -10.98
N GLY A 616 26.70 -9.08 -10.33
CA GLY A 616 25.96 -10.22 -10.90
C GLY A 616 26.73 -10.96 -12.01
N MET A 617 28.06 -10.80 -12.08
CA MET A 617 28.91 -11.46 -13.07
C MET A 617 29.20 -12.94 -12.77
N ILE A 618 29.23 -13.33 -11.50
CA ILE A 618 29.82 -14.61 -11.07
C ILE A 618 28.83 -15.42 -10.21
N TYR A 619 28.75 -16.72 -10.49
CA TYR A 619 27.91 -17.68 -9.77
C TYR A 619 28.74 -18.80 -9.15
N TYR A 620 28.37 -19.22 -7.92
CA TYR A 620 28.92 -20.40 -7.27
C TYR A 620 27.96 -21.57 -7.44
N SER A 621 28.43 -22.66 -8.03
CA SER A 621 27.69 -23.92 -8.04
C SER A 621 27.35 -24.37 -6.61
N LYS A 622 26.09 -24.74 -6.35
CA LYS A 622 25.65 -25.29 -5.06
C LYS A 622 26.19 -26.70 -4.80
N ASP A 623 26.75 -27.36 -5.80
CA ASP A 623 27.20 -28.74 -5.68
C ASP A 623 28.60 -28.78 -5.05
N ARG A 624 28.71 -29.29 -3.82
CA ARG A 624 29.97 -29.31 -3.02
C ARG A 624 31.09 -30.14 -3.65
N LYS A 625 30.82 -30.86 -4.74
CA LYS A 625 31.77 -31.71 -5.47
C LYS A 625 32.38 -31.05 -6.72
N SER A 626 31.85 -29.89 -7.14
CA SER A 626 32.31 -29.13 -8.30
C SER A 626 32.11 -27.64 -8.05
N PHE A 627 33.02 -27.06 -7.29
CA PHE A 627 33.11 -25.61 -7.10
C PHE A 627 33.65 -24.94 -8.37
N GLY A 628 32.85 -24.89 -9.43
CA GLY A 628 33.16 -24.07 -10.60
C GLY A 628 32.74 -22.63 -10.33
N ILE A 629 33.71 -21.72 -10.18
CA ILE A 629 33.46 -20.28 -10.27
C ILE A 629 33.35 -19.95 -11.76
N LYS A 630 32.25 -19.32 -12.18
CA LYS A 630 31.98 -19.09 -13.61
C LYS A 630 31.36 -17.74 -13.89
N LEU A 631 31.53 -17.28 -15.12
CA LEU A 631 30.84 -16.10 -15.64
C LEU A 631 29.37 -16.41 -15.98
N ASN A 632 28.50 -15.46 -15.69
CA ASN A 632 27.09 -15.48 -16.06
C ASN A 632 26.87 -15.06 -17.53
N HIS A 633 27.78 -14.28 -18.07
CA HIS A 633 27.75 -13.73 -19.42
C HIS A 633 29.16 -13.69 -20.01
N ILE A 634 29.27 -13.79 -21.33
CA ILE A 634 30.52 -13.51 -22.05
C ILE A 634 30.53 -12.09 -22.59
N ASN A 635 31.71 -11.55 -22.87
CA ASN A 635 31.80 -10.29 -23.60
C ASN A 635 31.31 -10.48 -25.05
N GLY A 636 30.46 -9.56 -25.54
CA GLY A 636 29.83 -9.62 -26.85
C GLY A 636 28.43 -10.25 -26.83
N LEU A 637 28.09 -11.01 -27.88
CA LEU A 637 26.75 -11.53 -28.09
C LEU A 637 26.45 -12.73 -27.19
N ASN A 638 25.32 -12.66 -26.48
CA ASN A 638 24.81 -13.72 -25.62
C ASN A 638 23.38 -14.10 -26.02
N THR A 639 23.00 -15.34 -25.73
CA THR A 639 21.67 -15.90 -25.99
C THR A 639 21.07 -16.45 -24.71
N ALA A 640 19.99 -15.83 -24.23
CA ALA A 640 19.16 -16.35 -23.14
C ALA A 640 18.07 -17.28 -23.69
N ASN A 641 17.75 -18.32 -22.93
CA ASN A 641 16.66 -19.24 -23.19
C ASN A 641 16.01 -19.70 -21.87
N SER A 642 15.11 -20.69 -21.94
CA SER A 642 14.40 -21.18 -20.76
C SER A 642 15.30 -21.83 -19.70
N GLU A 643 16.47 -22.33 -20.08
CA GLU A 643 17.40 -23.01 -19.17
C GLU A 643 18.56 -22.14 -18.69
N SER A 644 18.96 -21.14 -19.47
CA SER A 644 20.20 -20.41 -19.26
C SER A 644 20.05 -18.91 -19.51
N ILE A 645 20.79 -18.11 -18.74
CA ILE A 645 20.92 -16.67 -18.97
C ILE A 645 21.84 -16.38 -20.16
N SER A 646 22.89 -17.18 -20.38
CA SER A 646 23.77 -17.12 -21.55
C SER A 646 24.15 -18.54 -21.95
N ALA A 647 23.72 -18.97 -23.14
CA ALA A 647 24.06 -20.27 -23.70
C ALA A 647 25.57 -20.37 -24.01
N GLU A 648 26.16 -19.25 -24.43
CA GLU A 648 27.58 -19.12 -24.74
C GLU A 648 28.43 -19.25 -23.47
N SER A 649 28.03 -18.57 -22.39
CA SER A 649 28.73 -18.72 -21.09
C SER A 649 28.60 -20.15 -20.55
N LYS A 650 27.42 -20.77 -20.67
CA LYS A 650 27.19 -22.18 -20.29
C LYS A 650 28.04 -23.16 -21.12
N ALA A 651 28.39 -22.82 -22.35
CA ALA A 651 29.29 -23.64 -23.18
C ALA A 651 30.75 -23.55 -22.69
N LEU A 652 31.21 -22.35 -22.31
CA LEU A 652 32.56 -22.13 -21.78
C LEU A 652 32.74 -22.67 -20.36
N GLU A 653 31.69 -22.73 -19.55
CA GLU A 653 31.72 -23.31 -18.19
C GLU A 653 32.30 -24.73 -18.14
N LYS A 654 32.17 -25.51 -19.21
CA LYS A 654 32.62 -26.92 -19.23
C LYS A 654 34.11 -27.09 -19.53
N ILE A 655 34.83 -25.98 -19.78
CA ILE A 655 36.23 -25.97 -20.15
C ILE A 655 37.02 -25.43 -18.96
N ASP A 656 37.87 -26.29 -18.41
CA ASP A 656 38.82 -26.05 -17.32
C ASP A 656 40.04 -26.92 -17.67
N PHE A 657 41.01 -26.33 -18.37
CA PHE A 657 42.07 -27.06 -19.04
C PHE A 657 43.15 -27.58 -18.07
N ASP A 658 43.49 -26.81 -17.04
CA ASP A 658 44.47 -27.20 -16.01
C ASP A 658 43.84 -27.85 -14.77
N LYS A 659 42.52 -27.87 -14.67
CA LYS A 659 41.71 -28.57 -13.65
C LYS A 659 41.90 -27.99 -12.25
N ASP A 660 42.09 -26.68 -12.18
CA ASP A 660 42.25 -25.95 -10.93
C ASP A 660 40.92 -25.49 -10.30
N THR A 661 39.79 -25.83 -10.95
CA THR A 661 38.39 -25.50 -10.61
C THR A 661 37.88 -24.12 -11.03
N ILE A 662 38.67 -23.37 -11.80
CA ILE A 662 38.23 -22.16 -12.51
C ILE A 662 37.97 -22.50 -13.98
N SER A 663 36.90 -21.97 -14.59
CA SER A 663 36.70 -22.15 -16.03
C SER A 663 37.66 -21.26 -16.83
N ASP A 664 38.19 -21.74 -17.96
CA ASP A 664 39.08 -20.97 -18.87
C ASP A 664 38.53 -19.57 -19.21
N GLY A 665 37.20 -19.46 -19.37
CA GLY A 665 36.55 -18.18 -19.68
C GLY A 665 36.61 -17.16 -18.53
N LEU A 666 36.56 -17.64 -17.28
CA LEU A 666 36.75 -16.79 -16.11
C LEU A 666 38.23 -16.45 -15.93
N GLU A 667 39.13 -17.40 -16.14
CA GLU A 667 40.57 -17.18 -16.08
C GLU A 667 41.03 -16.09 -17.04
N TYR A 668 40.57 -16.16 -18.29
CA TYR A 668 40.80 -15.11 -19.28
C TYR A 668 40.31 -13.72 -18.80
N TYR A 669 39.17 -13.67 -18.11
CA TYR A 669 38.59 -12.43 -17.60
C TYR A 669 39.37 -11.85 -16.41
N ILE A 670 39.80 -12.70 -15.47
CA ILE A 670 40.56 -12.26 -14.29
C ILE A 670 42.07 -12.09 -14.58
N GLY A 671 42.54 -12.63 -15.70
CA GLY A 671 43.91 -12.51 -16.19
C GLY A 671 44.86 -13.61 -15.74
N THR A 672 44.34 -14.75 -15.26
CA THR A 672 45.12 -15.97 -15.00
C THR A 672 45.36 -16.77 -16.28
N ASP A 673 46.32 -17.69 -16.26
CA ASP A 673 46.70 -18.50 -17.42
C ASP A 673 46.01 -19.86 -17.37
N SER A 674 45.00 -20.08 -18.23
CA SER A 674 44.17 -21.29 -18.23
C SER A 674 44.87 -22.62 -18.51
N LYS A 675 46.19 -22.59 -18.72
CA LYS A 675 47.03 -23.78 -18.90
C LYS A 675 47.92 -24.03 -17.68
N LYS A 676 47.79 -23.24 -16.62
CA LYS A 676 48.63 -23.29 -15.43
C LYS A 676 47.76 -23.32 -14.19
N TYR A 677 47.81 -24.49 -13.55
CA TYR A 677 47.21 -24.72 -12.24
C TYR A 677 47.55 -23.67 -11.17
N ASP A 678 48.70 -23.00 -11.29
CA ASP A 678 49.20 -21.94 -10.43
C ASP A 678 49.89 -20.90 -11.34
N THR A 679 49.25 -19.74 -11.55
CA THR A 679 49.67 -18.72 -12.50
C THR A 679 50.90 -17.95 -12.00
N ASP A 680 50.93 -17.59 -10.72
CA ASP A 680 51.98 -16.75 -10.13
C ASP A 680 53.17 -17.56 -9.54
N LYS A 681 53.01 -18.88 -9.46
CA LYS A 681 54.00 -19.89 -9.06
C LYS A 681 54.37 -19.81 -7.58
N ASP A 682 53.44 -19.42 -6.71
CA ASP A 682 53.66 -19.37 -5.27
C ASP A 682 53.44 -20.73 -4.56
N GLY A 683 52.91 -21.73 -5.28
CA GLY A 683 52.64 -23.08 -4.80
C GLY A 683 51.19 -23.34 -4.40
N VAL A 684 50.28 -22.37 -4.55
CA VAL A 684 48.84 -22.51 -4.36
C VAL A 684 48.12 -22.40 -5.71
N SER A 685 47.05 -23.16 -5.92
CA SER A 685 46.32 -23.10 -7.20
C SER A 685 45.47 -21.84 -7.29
N ASP A 686 45.29 -21.28 -8.49
CA ASP A 686 44.52 -20.04 -8.66
C ASP A 686 43.08 -20.20 -8.10
N GLY A 687 42.44 -21.35 -8.33
CA GLY A 687 41.13 -21.69 -7.76
C GLY A 687 41.11 -21.76 -6.24
N GLN A 688 42.15 -22.32 -5.61
CA GLN A 688 42.28 -22.38 -4.16
C GLN A 688 42.51 -21.00 -3.55
N GLU A 689 43.20 -20.13 -4.27
CA GLU A 689 43.42 -18.74 -3.90
C GLU A 689 42.13 -17.93 -3.95
N LEU A 690 41.37 -18.02 -5.04
CA LEU A 690 40.05 -17.40 -5.13
C LEU A 690 39.11 -17.88 -4.02
N TYR A 691 39.16 -19.16 -3.66
CA TYR A 691 38.40 -19.70 -2.52
C TYR A 691 38.82 -19.08 -1.19
N ASN A 692 40.12 -18.91 -0.97
CA ASN A 692 40.69 -18.36 0.26
C ASN A 692 40.72 -16.82 0.30
N LYS A 693 40.22 -16.18 -0.74
CA LYS A 693 40.29 -14.73 -0.93
C LYS A 693 41.73 -14.19 -1.05
N SER A 694 42.66 -14.97 -1.62
CA SER A 694 44.00 -14.53 -2.04
C SER A 694 44.08 -14.31 -3.55
N ASN A 695 45.12 -13.59 -3.97
CA ASN A 695 45.25 -13.08 -5.33
C ASN A 695 46.06 -14.03 -6.23
N PRO A 696 45.46 -14.63 -7.28
CA PRO A 696 46.14 -15.60 -8.16
C PRO A 696 47.17 -14.99 -9.13
N LEU A 697 47.41 -13.69 -9.02
CA LEU A 697 48.35 -12.95 -9.87
C LEU A 697 49.51 -12.35 -9.06
N GLY A 698 49.65 -12.71 -7.79
CA GLY A 698 50.72 -12.22 -6.95
C GLY A 698 50.38 -12.21 -5.46
N PRO A 699 51.37 -11.94 -4.60
CA PRO A 699 51.27 -12.21 -3.17
C PRO A 699 50.19 -11.37 -2.47
N GLY A 700 49.46 -12.01 -1.56
CA GLY A 700 48.60 -11.35 -0.57
C GLY A 700 47.11 -11.67 -0.71
N LYS A 701 46.31 -11.07 0.16
CA LYS A 701 44.84 -11.16 0.12
C LYS A 701 44.25 -10.04 -0.70
N PHE A 702 43.11 -10.30 -1.34
CA PHE A 702 42.32 -9.24 -1.95
C PHE A 702 41.93 -8.18 -0.91
N LYS A 703 41.85 -6.92 -1.34
CA LYS A 703 41.31 -5.86 -0.50
C LYS A 703 39.82 -6.11 -0.27
N ASP A 704 39.32 -5.71 0.90
CA ASP A 704 37.89 -5.66 1.14
C ASP A 704 37.30 -4.53 0.28
N ASN A 705 36.35 -4.87 -0.59
CA ASN A 705 35.68 -3.90 -1.45
C ASN A 705 34.55 -3.15 -0.71
N GLY A 706 34.30 -3.47 0.57
CA GLY A 706 33.23 -2.88 1.37
C GLY A 706 31.82 -3.31 0.93
N TYR A 707 31.71 -4.16 -0.10
CA TYR A 707 30.44 -4.74 -0.53
C TYR A 707 30.17 -6.02 0.28
N SER A 708 29.53 -5.87 1.44
CA SER A 708 28.76 -7.00 1.99
C SER A 708 27.62 -7.26 1.01
N GLY A 709 27.69 -8.31 0.20
CA GLY A 709 26.74 -8.67 -0.87
C GLY A 709 25.28 -8.92 -0.45
N SER A 710 24.82 -8.35 0.65
CA SER A 710 23.41 -8.12 0.96
C SER A 710 23.03 -6.71 0.53
N PHE A 711 21.92 -6.59 -0.21
CA PHE A 711 21.17 -5.38 -0.58
C PHE A 711 21.24 -4.97 -2.06
N LEU A 712 20.34 -5.60 -2.84
CA LEU A 712 19.18 -4.99 -3.50
C LEU A 712 18.36 -6.16 -4.09
N TRP A 713 17.46 -6.74 -3.29
CA TRP A 713 16.44 -7.69 -3.73
C TRP A 713 15.06 -7.10 -3.48
#